data_AF-A0A6P9C9L2-F1
#
_entry.id   AF-A0A6P9C9L2-F1
#
_cell.length_a   1.000
_cell.length_b   1.000
_cell.length_c   1.000
_cell.angle_alpha   90.00
_cell.angle_beta   90.00
_cell.angle_gamma   90.00
#
_symmetry.space_group_name_H-M   'P 1'
#
loop_
_entity.id
_entity.type
_entity.pdbx_description
1 polymer ?
#
loop_
_entity_poly.entity_id
_entity_poly.type
_entity_poly.pdbx_seq_one_letter_code
_entity_poly.pdbx_strand_id
1 'polypeptide(L)'
;MAFWLWPLLMLLNIKSTRAEDPGFKACRLQGLSEKILEVLPGGGWDNLRNVEMGKVMTLNYSQCQTTEDGEYLIPNDVFVVPLKKSTMEIHSEIIKDWLSYTDAFSESINAEASYLTVLNGRFSAGSQETKTHNVYDETVTTRVQVRHHVYSVKAQPSFTFHKDFRHQLVSIGNQLENNQSRIAEYMAEMLVLSYGTHVLTSVEAGASLIQEDQVKKKFLLDNDAQKASITASASATFFHKVNVGIGTSMEALSNMTKEYLANTVNSKLESRGSVPFYPGITLQKWQEGIPNGLVAIGKSGLPLPFFITPDALPELPEPTVHRVATTVENAIRLFYAINTHPGCVEPGSKNFNFQANVDDGSCQNLSTNYTFGGIFQECDGVSGQDPEELCQAYRIQNPLTGSYSCPQNYSAVLLHEEQRTANQPKMECHQDCHTCWLVFKCCKTVCGIRYYPSTVKFFAYWCAATGPIVQSTGFLFGGLYSTGNENPVTSTYTCPAYFFPLVLFDNLKVCVSNDYEMGSRFAVPFGGFFSCQSGNPLAGLRKGQSPGILQDFFYQDSPTKYPMKCPAGHSQHKAYLSDGCEILYCLQAGTLFAQQLAPIKLPPFLRTPSPNGSLSETILVSTEGSQAWVKIGQSGSWRLANGTDGKEIARLFQGNDSLALSSGAIAGICIAVMVVLVIFLFVVFRIRRYKMRGYQEVTNEHLVNDGRNYRTTETPPEFSAA
;
A
#
# COMPACT_ATOMS: atom_id res chain seq x y z
N MET A 1 5.05 54.67 3.01
CA MET A 1 6.36 54.15 3.46
C MET A 1 6.37 52.65 3.23
N ALA A 2 7.20 52.13 2.32
CA ALA A 2 7.23 50.70 1.98
C ALA A 2 8.57 50.32 1.31
N PHE A 3 9.64 50.09 2.09
CA PHE A 3 10.98 49.82 1.54
C PHE A 3 11.91 48.98 2.45
N TRP A 4 11.37 48.14 3.35
CA TRP A 4 12.17 47.42 4.37
C TRP A 4 11.83 45.93 4.56
N LEU A 5 11.45 45.20 3.51
CA LEU A 5 11.17 43.75 3.57
C LEU A 5 11.90 42.85 2.55
N TRP A 6 12.69 43.42 1.62
CA TRP A 6 13.47 42.62 0.66
C TRP A 6 14.75 41.93 1.19
N PRO A 7 15.46 42.40 2.25
CA PRO A 7 16.65 41.70 2.74
C PRO A 7 16.38 40.27 3.26
N LEU A 8 15.21 40.03 3.89
CA LEU A 8 14.89 38.73 4.48
C LEU A 8 14.59 37.64 3.43
N LEU A 9 14.07 38.01 2.26
CA LEU A 9 13.70 37.06 1.21
C LEU A 9 14.91 36.48 0.45
N MET A 10 16.07 37.14 0.48
CA MET A 10 17.29 36.65 -0.16
C MET A 10 18.04 35.57 0.65
N LEU A 11 17.71 35.36 1.92
CA LEU A 11 18.31 34.32 2.76
C LEU A 11 17.59 32.96 2.69
N LEU A 12 16.44 32.89 2.00
CA LEU A 12 15.68 31.63 1.83
C LEU A 12 16.05 30.85 0.57
N ASN A 13 17.11 31.24 -0.14
CA ASN A 13 17.69 30.42 -1.22
C ASN A 13 18.64 29.34 -0.67
N ILE A 14 18.18 28.63 0.37
CA ILE A 14 18.80 27.38 0.83
C ILE A 14 18.54 26.36 -0.28
N LYS A 15 19.57 26.08 -1.09
CA LYS A 15 19.61 24.86 -1.93
C LYS A 15 19.15 23.68 -1.09
N SER A 16 18.36 22.77 -1.66
CA SER A 16 17.98 21.52 -0.99
C SER A 16 19.18 20.58 -0.86
N THR A 17 20.12 20.93 0.03
CA THR A 17 21.14 20.03 0.52
C THR A 17 20.45 19.03 1.43
N ARG A 18 20.19 17.85 0.87
CA ARG A 18 19.85 16.61 1.59
C ARG A 18 20.62 16.59 2.91
N ALA A 19 19.92 16.52 4.04
CA ALA A 19 20.55 16.65 5.35
C ALA A 19 21.58 15.52 5.57
N GLU A 20 22.85 15.85 5.34
CA GLU A 20 23.98 14.95 5.55
C GLU A 20 24.03 14.47 6.99
N ASP A 21 24.19 13.16 7.16
CA ASP A 21 24.24 12.50 8.46
C ASP A 21 25.36 13.09 9.35
N PRO A 22 25.12 13.32 10.66
CA PRO A 22 26.14 13.86 11.56
C PRO A 22 27.40 12.98 11.65
N GLY A 23 27.25 11.65 11.57
CA GLY A 23 28.36 10.71 11.52
C GLY A 23 29.15 10.83 10.22
N PHE A 24 28.48 10.90 9.06
CA PHE A 24 29.15 11.15 7.78
C PHE A 24 30.02 12.41 7.80
N LYS A 25 29.50 13.53 8.33
CA LYS A 25 30.29 14.76 8.51
C LYS A 25 31.50 14.57 9.41
N ALA A 26 31.33 13.85 10.53
CA ALA A 26 32.44 13.56 11.43
C ALA A 26 33.53 12.70 10.78
N CYS A 27 33.17 11.72 9.94
CA CYS A 27 34.13 10.89 9.20
C CYS A 27 34.87 11.69 8.12
N ARG A 28 34.16 12.52 7.35
CA ARG A 28 34.78 13.38 6.34
C ARG A 28 35.77 14.39 6.94
N LEU A 29 35.48 14.91 8.14
CA LEU A 29 36.37 15.80 8.88
C LEU A 29 37.63 15.10 9.43
N GLN A 30 37.70 13.76 9.40
CA GLN A 30 38.89 12.99 9.79
C GLN A 30 39.85 12.70 8.61
N GLY A 31 39.53 13.15 7.39
CA GLY A 31 40.38 12.94 6.21
C GLY A 31 40.27 11.54 5.57
N LEU A 32 39.24 10.77 5.93
CA LEU A 32 38.84 9.54 5.25
C LEU A 32 38.16 9.85 3.90
N SER A 33 37.96 8.83 3.05
CA SER A 33 37.54 9.00 1.64
C SER A 33 36.39 10.00 1.44
N GLU A 34 36.56 10.88 0.46
CA GLU A 34 35.53 11.84 0.05
C GLU A 34 34.29 11.18 -0.59
N LYS A 35 34.39 9.91 -1.00
CA LYS A 35 33.32 9.16 -1.66
C LYS A 35 32.55 8.28 -0.66
N ILE A 36 31.23 8.38 -0.66
CA ILE A 36 30.35 7.35 -0.07
C ILE A 36 30.06 6.30 -1.13
N LEU A 37 30.01 5.01 -0.77
CA LEU A 37 29.44 3.99 -1.65
C LEU A 37 27.92 4.19 -1.74
N GLU A 38 27.41 4.73 -2.84
CA GLU A 38 25.96 5.01 -2.98
C GLU A 38 25.11 3.75 -3.20
N VAL A 39 25.73 2.65 -3.62
CA VAL A 39 25.08 1.35 -3.88
C VAL A 39 24.98 0.55 -2.58
N LEU A 40 23.85 0.68 -1.88
CA LEU A 40 23.65 0.09 -0.55
C LEU A 40 22.42 -0.82 -0.49
N PRO A 41 22.49 -1.95 0.26
CA PRO A 41 21.34 -2.80 0.58
C PRO A 41 20.45 -2.15 1.66
N GLY A 42 19.39 -2.86 2.07
CA GLY A 42 18.46 -2.44 3.11
C GLY A 42 17.33 -1.50 2.63
N GLY A 43 17.23 -1.25 1.34
CA GLY A 43 16.04 -0.71 0.70
C GLY A 43 14.95 -1.79 0.57
N GLY A 44 13.69 -1.37 0.67
CA GLY A 44 12.54 -2.19 0.29
C GLY A 44 12.43 -2.35 -1.24
N TRP A 45 11.70 -3.37 -1.69
CA TRP A 45 11.60 -3.72 -3.12
C TRP A 45 10.22 -4.30 -3.48
N ASP A 46 9.64 -3.79 -4.57
CA ASP A 46 8.44 -4.35 -5.19
C ASP A 46 8.86 -5.30 -6.32
N ASN A 47 8.70 -6.61 -6.08
CA ASN A 47 9.12 -7.66 -6.99
C ASN A 47 8.13 -7.89 -8.15
N LEU A 48 6.98 -7.21 -8.20
CA LEU A 48 6.07 -7.26 -9.34
C LEU A 48 6.44 -6.19 -10.38
N ARG A 49 6.80 -4.99 -9.91
CA ARG A 49 7.20 -3.84 -10.74
C ARG A 49 8.70 -3.74 -11.03
N ASN A 50 9.55 -4.44 -10.28
CA ASN A 50 11.00 -4.24 -10.23
C ASN A 50 11.41 -2.81 -9.85
N VAL A 51 10.88 -2.28 -8.74
CA VAL A 51 11.21 -0.93 -8.23
C VAL A 51 11.66 -0.91 -6.78
N GLU A 52 12.61 -0.01 -6.48
CA GLU A 52 13.10 0.28 -5.13
C GLU A 52 12.07 1.14 -4.37
N MET A 53 11.92 0.85 -3.08
CA MET A 53 10.88 1.40 -2.20
C MET A 53 11.50 2.12 -0.98
N GLY A 54 10.72 2.37 0.07
CA GLY A 54 11.20 2.99 1.31
C GLY A 54 12.36 2.23 1.97
N LYS A 55 13.17 2.94 2.78
CA LYS A 55 14.29 2.34 3.53
C LYS A 55 13.79 1.48 4.69
N VAL A 56 14.18 0.21 4.70
CA VAL A 56 13.89 -0.73 5.79
C VAL A 56 15.03 -0.78 6.80
N MET A 57 16.28 -0.60 6.36
CA MET A 57 17.49 -0.54 7.19
C MET A 57 17.90 0.90 7.53
N THR A 58 18.45 1.10 8.73
CA THR A 58 19.15 2.34 9.14
C THR A 58 20.57 2.34 8.55
N LEU A 59 21.00 3.48 8.01
CA LEU A 59 22.39 3.68 7.56
C LEU A 59 23.15 4.48 8.62
N ASN A 60 23.98 3.82 9.41
CA ASN A 60 24.82 4.44 10.44
C ASN A 60 26.28 4.45 9.99
N TYR A 61 26.96 5.60 10.05
CA TYR A 61 28.37 5.77 9.67
C TYR A 61 29.30 6.01 10.87
N SER A 62 28.83 5.86 12.11
CA SER A 62 29.54 6.29 13.33
C SER A 62 30.91 5.66 13.60
N GLN A 63 31.27 4.58 12.90
CA GLN A 63 32.58 3.93 13.00
C GLN A 63 33.52 4.30 11.84
N CYS A 64 33.05 5.10 10.88
CA CYS A 64 33.81 5.57 9.72
C CYS A 64 34.47 4.46 8.89
N GLN A 65 33.80 3.30 8.77
CA GLN A 65 34.30 2.17 8.00
C GLN A 65 34.44 2.51 6.50
N THR A 66 35.42 1.89 5.85
CA THR A 66 35.64 1.99 4.39
C THR A 66 35.63 0.60 3.74
N THR A 67 35.61 0.56 2.41
CA THR A 67 36.04 -0.62 1.66
C THR A 67 37.51 -0.97 1.98
N GLU A 68 37.90 -2.23 1.77
CA GLU A 68 39.27 -2.73 2.05
C GLU A 68 40.35 -2.03 1.22
N ASP A 69 39.99 -1.48 0.06
CA ASP A 69 40.85 -0.67 -0.80
C ASP A 69 40.81 0.84 -0.50
N GLY A 70 40.05 1.26 0.52
CA GLY A 70 39.97 2.65 1.00
C GLY A 70 39.21 3.62 0.09
N GLU A 71 38.73 3.18 -1.09
CA GLU A 71 38.08 4.05 -2.08
C GLU A 71 36.75 4.65 -1.59
N TYR A 72 35.96 3.95 -0.78
CA TYR A 72 34.63 4.39 -0.37
C TYR A 72 34.37 4.23 1.13
N LEU A 73 33.66 5.19 1.72
CA LEU A 73 33.03 5.09 3.04
C LEU A 73 31.76 4.20 2.97
N ILE A 74 31.55 3.34 3.97
CA ILE A 74 30.41 2.41 4.07
C ILE A 74 29.71 2.48 5.44
N PRO A 75 28.42 2.11 5.54
CA PRO A 75 27.71 2.01 6.83
C PRO A 75 28.24 0.87 7.71
N ASN A 76 28.15 1.02 9.03
CA ASN A 76 28.58 0.02 10.01
C ASN A 76 27.89 -1.35 9.83
N ASP A 77 26.58 -1.35 9.51
CA ASP A 77 25.74 -2.54 9.35
C ASP A 77 25.87 -3.18 7.94
N VAL A 78 26.89 -2.79 7.17
CA VAL A 78 27.15 -3.24 5.79
C VAL A 78 28.58 -3.77 5.66
N PHE A 79 28.77 -4.83 4.87
CA PHE A 79 30.08 -5.31 4.45
C PHE A 79 30.18 -5.41 2.93
N VAL A 80 31.41 -5.35 2.41
CA VAL A 80 31.70 -5.28 0.97
C VAL A 80 32.70 -6.37 0.59
N VAL A 81 32.41 -7.11 -0.47
CA VAL A 81 33.32 -8.09 -1.07
C VAL A 81 33.85 -7.53 -2.40
N PRO A 82 35.16 -7.25 -2.54
CA PRO A 82 35.74 -6.83 -3.81
C PRO A 82 35.80 -7.99 -4.80
N LEU A 83 35.15 -7.83 -5.96
CA LEU A 83 35.08 -8.85 -7.01
C LEU A 83 35.80 -8.43 -8.29
N LYS A 84 35.74 -7.13 -8.65
CA LYS A 84 36.49 -6.49 -9.75
C LYS A 84 36.41 -7.27 -11.08
N LYS A 85 35.25 -7.89 -11.34
CA LYS A 85 34.97 -8.79 -12.47
C LYS A 85 34.39 -8.02 -13.66
N SER A 86 35.05 -8.08 -14.80
CA SER A 86 34.47 -7.71 -16.10
C SER A 86 33.92 -8.95 -16.81
N THR A 87 32.76 -8.82 -17.48
CA THR A 87 32.13 -9.86 -18.31
C THR A 87 31.62 -9.19 -19.60
N MET A 88 31.89 -9.80 -20.74
CA MET A 88 31.54 -9.27 -22.07
C MET A 88 30.99 -10.40 -22.94
N GLU A 89 29.75 -10.26 -23.38
CA GLU A 89 29.07 -11.30 -24.17
C GLU A 89 29.32 -11.12 -25.67
N ILE A 90 30.09 -12.06 -26.24
CA ILE A 90 30.46 -12.09 -27.66
C ILE A 90 29.38 -12.70 -28.58
N HIS A 91 28.31 -13.26 -27.98
CA HIS A 91 27.09 -13.70 -28.65
C HIS A 91 25.91 -13.25 -27.79
N SER A 92 24.80 -12.81 -28.41
CA SER A 92 23.57 -12.50 -27.68
C SER A 92 22.88 -13.75 -27.13
N GLU A 93 22.10 -13.58 -26.06
CA GLU A 93 21.03 -14.52 -25.71
C GLU A 93 19.79 -14.33 -26.63
N ILE A 94 18.91 -15.32 -26.67
CA ILE A 94 17.62 -15.28 -27.39
C ILE A 94 16.50 -15.63 -26.42
N ILE A 95 15.74 -14.63 -25.99
CA ILE A 95 14.51 -14.76 -25.21
C ILE A 95 13.36 -14.95 -26.22
N LYS A 96 12.86 -16.18 -26.32
CA LYS A 96 11.86 -16.58 -27.35
C LYS A 96 10.43 -16.16 -27.03
N ASP A 97 10.15 -15.87 -25.77
CA ASP A 97 8.81 -15.65 -25.24
C ASP A 97 8.84 -14.70 -24.04
N TRP A 98 7.86 -13.81 -23.95
CA TRP A 98 7.70 -12.85 -22.86
C TRP A 98 7.49 -13.53 -21.49
N LEU A 99 6.98 -14.77 -21.45
CA LEU A 99 6.94 -15.61 -20.26
C LEU A 99 8.34 -15.98 -19.75
N SER A 100 9.31 -16.11 -20.66
CA SER A 100 10.72 -16.39 -20.32
C SER A 100 11.56 -15.13 -20.07
N TYR A 101 11.02 -13.94 -20.31
CA TYR A 101 11.74 -12.68 -20.07
C TYR A 101 11.97 -12.41 -18.58
N THR A 102 13.23 -12.17 -18.21
CA THR A 102 13.69 -11.62 -16.93
C THR A 102 14.39 -10.27 -17.17
N ASP A 103 14.27 -9.34 -16.22
CA ASP A 103 15.00 -8.06 -16.24
C ASP A 103 16.45 -8.26 -15.74
N ALA A 104 17.44 -7.83 -16.54
CA ALA A 104 18.87 -8.07 -16.31
C ALA A 104 19.47 -7.35 -15.07
N PHE A 105 18.68 -6.55 -14.35
CA PHE A 105 19.08 -5.85 -13.13
C PHE A 105 18.41 -6.41 -11.86
N SER A 106 17.45 -7.32 -12.03
CA SER A 106 16.63 -7.90 -10.96
C SER A 106 16.36 -9.41 -11.12
N GLU A 107 16.99 -10.07 -12.09
CA GLU A 107 16.93 -11.51 -12.31
C GLU A 107 17.06 -12.33 -11.01
N SER A 108 18.09 -12.06 -10.20
CA SER A 108 18.38 -12.86 -8.99
C SER A 108 17.37 -12.68 -7.85
N ILE A 109 16.59 -11.59 -7.82
CA ILE A 109 15.50 -11.39 -6.84
C ILE A 109 14.14 -11.82 -7.41
N ASN A 110 13.97 -11.82 -8.73
CA ASN A 110 12.80 -12.39 -9.39
C ASN A 110 12.83 -13.93 -9.40
N ALA A 111 14.02 -14.54 -9.42
CA ALA A 111 14.25 -15.98 -9.31
C ALA A 111 14.22 -16.52 -7.85
N GLU A 112 14.00 -15.65 -6.86
CA GLU A 112 13.84 -16.06 -5.45
C GLU A 112 12.53 -16.85 -5.26
N ALA A 113 12.54 -17.84 -4.37
CA ALA A 113 11.47 -18.84 -4.25
C ALA A 113 10.27 -18.36 -3.39
N SER A 114 9.80 -17.14 -3.67
CA SER A 114 8.83 -16.41 -2.86
C SER A 114 7.48 -16.20 -3.56
N TYR A 115 6.41 -16.26 -2.78
CA TYR A 115 5.01 -16.05 -3.20
C TYR A 115 4.62 -16.84 -4.47
N LEU A 116 4.27 -16.16 -5.57
CA LEU A 116 4.00 -16.76 -6.87
C LEU A 116 5.08 -16.31 -7.85
N THR A 117 6.18 -17.06 -7.91
CA THR A 117 7.43 -16.68 -8.61
C THR A 117 7.23 -16.34 -10.09
N VAL A 118 6.30 -17.00 -10.79
CA VAL A 118 5.98 -16.70 -12.19
C VAL A 118 5.41 -15.29 -12.44
N LEU A 119 4.97 -14.61 -11.38
CA LEU A 119 4.45 -13.24 -11.39
C LEU A 119 5.54 -12.18 -11.17
N ASN A 120 6.71 -12.57 -10.67
CA ASN A 120 7.83 -11.67 -10.41
C ASN A 120 8.27 -10.96 -11.72
N GLY A 121 8.50 -9.65 -11.63
CA GLY A 121 8.89 -8.76 -12.73
C GLY A 121 7.84 -8.48 -13.81
N ARG A 122 6.65 -9.10 -13.79
CA ARG A 122 5.66 -9.01 -14.90
C ARG A 122 5.02 -7.64 -15.12
N PHE A 123 5.10 -6.75 -14.12
CA PHE A 123 4.64 -5.37 -14.20
C PHE A 123 5.79 -4.37 -14.30
N SER A 124 7.02 -4.85 -14.55
CA SER A 124 8.15 -4.00 -14.93
C SER A 124 8.04 -3.51 -16.37
N ALA A 125 8.56 -2.31 -16.64
CA ALA A 125 8.47 -1.69 -17.97
C ALA A 125 9.06 -2.58 -19.08
N GLY A 126 10.23 -3.19 -18.86
CA GLY A 126 10.87 -4.08 -19.84
C GLY A 126 10.07 -5.35 -20.14
N SER A 127 9.38 -5.92 -19.13
CA SER A 127 8.50 -7.08 -19.36
C SER A 127 7.23 -6.70 -20.13
N GLN A 128 6.65 -5.52 -19.86
CA GLN A 128 5.47 -5.02 -20.57
C GLN A 128 5.81 -4.59 -22.02
N GLU A 129 6.95 -3.93 -22.23
CA GLU A 129 7.50 -3.58 -23.55
C GLU A 129 7.76 -4.85 -24.38
N THR A 130 8.48 -5.82 -23.80
CA THR A 130 8.76 -7.12 -24.44
C THR A 130 7.50 -7.89 -24.79
N LYS A 131 6.53 -7.99 -23.86
CA LYS A 131 5.25 -8.66 -24.13
C LYS A 131 4.47 -7.99 -25.25
N THR A 132 4.51 -6.66 -25.34
CA THR A 132 3.85 -5.90 -26.41
C THR A 132 4.45 -6.26 -27.77
N HIS A 133 5.77 -6.22 -27.92
CA HIS A 133 6.44 -6.57 -29.19
C HIS A 133 6.33 -8.07 -29.54
N ASN A 134 6.52 -8.97 -28.58
CA ASN A 134 6.44 -10.42 -28.81
C ASN A 134 5.04 -10.87 -29.30
N VAL A 135 3.98 -10.13 -28.94
CA VAL A 135 2.60 -10.42 -29.35
C VAL A 135 2.18 -9.65 -30.60
N TYR A 136 2.32 -8.32 -30.63
CA TYR A 136 1.78 -7.51 -31.73
C TYR A 136 2.68 -7.45 -32.97
N ASP A 137 4.00 -7.45 -32.78
CA ASP A 137 5.00 -7.38 -33.86
C ASP A 137 5.56 -8.78 -34.23
N GLU A 138 5.01 -9.84 -33.62
CA GLU A 138 5.49 -11.21 -33.68
C GLU A 138 7.02 -11.33 -33.48
N THR A 139 7.57 -10.67 -32.45
CA THR A 139 9.03 -10.70 -32.20
C THR A 139 9.48 -11.80 -31.24
N VAL A 140 10.80 -12.00 -31.22
CA VAL A 140 11.58 -12.49 -30.08
C VAL A 140 12.49 -11.36 -29.61
N THR A 141 13.06 -11.48 -28.41
CA THR A 141 14.01 -10.49 -27.89
C THR A 141 15.42 -11.08 -27.87
N THR A 142 16.40 -10.34 -28.38
CA THR A 142 17.82 -10.71 -28.34
C THR A 142 18.60 -9.68 -27.54
N ARG A 143 19.31 -10.12 -26.50
CA ARG A 143 20.04 -9.24 -25.58
C ARG A 143 21.55 -9.45 -25.69
N VAL A 144 22.31 -8.36 -25.71
CA VAL A 144 23.78 -8.34 -25.61
C VAL A 144 24.14 -7.45 -24.43
N GLN A 145 25.03 -7.89 -23.53
CA GLN A 145 25.51 -7.05 -22.42
C GLN A 145 27.03 -7.05 -22.22
N VAL A 146 27.51 -5.92 -21.72
CA VAL A 146 28.83 -5.75 -21.10
C VAL A 146 28.62 -5.35 -19.65
N ARG A 147 29.14 -6.13 -18.71
CA ARG A 147 28.81 -6.04 -17.27
C ARG A 147 30.07 -6.05 -16.43
N HIS A 148 30.24 -5.01 -15.60
CA HIS A 148 31.38 -4.84 -14.71
C HIS A 148 30.90 -4.86 -13.26
N HIS A 149 31.04 -6.00 -12.59
CA HIS A 149 30.69 -6.18 -11.18
C HIS A 149 31.93 -5.91 -10.33
N VAL A 150 31.99 -4.72 -9.72
CA VAL A 150 33.16 -4.23 -8.98
C VAL A 150 33.14 -4.72 -7.53
N TYR A 151 32.00 -4.56 -6.84
CA TYR A 151 31.80 -5.01 -5.47
C TYR A 151 30.45 -5.69 -5.28
N SER A 152 30.40 -6.75 -4.46
CA SER A 152 29.14 -7.25 -3.88
C SER A 152 28.96 -6.63 -2.50
N VAL A 153 27.90 -5.85 -2.31
CA VAL A 153 27.60 -5.12 -1.07
C VAL A 153 26.47 -5.84 -0.35
N LYS A 154 26.63 -6.08 0.96
CA LYS A 154 25.73 -6.95 1.76
C LYS A 154 25.40 -6.33 3.11
N ALA A 155 24.14 -6.43 3.52
CA ALA A 155 23.72 -6.09 4.87
C ALA A 155 24.19 -7.18 5.86
N GLN A 156 24.54 -6.80 7.08
CA GLN A 156 24.73 -7.76 8.17
C GLN A 156 23.36 -8.39 8.56
N PRO A 157 23.30 -9.69 8.94
CA PRO A 157 22.01 -10.35 9.20
C PRO A 157 21.15 -9.71 10.30
N SER A 158 21.77 -9.07 11.28
CA SER A 158 21.13 -8.39 12.42
C SER A 158 21.11 -6.86 12.26
N PHE A 159 20.80 -6.36 11.06
CA PHE A 159 20.81 -4.93 10.78
C PHE A 159 19.72 -4.16 11.55
N THR A 160 19.99 -2.90 11.88
CA THR A 160 19.01 -2.07 12.62
C THR A 160 17.93 -1.54 11.69
N PHE A 161 16.64 -1.73 12.03
CA PHE A 161 15.52 -1.14 11.26
C PHE A 161 15.54 0.39 11.19
N HIS A 162 15.04 0.94 10.09
CA HIS A 162 14.76 2.37 9.93
C HIS A 162 13.63 2.80 10.89
N LYS A 163 13.79 3.97 11.53
CA LYS A 163 12.87 4.46 12.58
C LYS A 163 11.40 4.42 12.15
N ASP A 164 11.10 4.91 10.95
CA ASP A 164 9.72 5.05 10.47
C ASP A 164 9.09 3.69 10.08
N PHE A 165 9.91 2.74 9.62
CA PHE A 165 9.48 1.37 9.32
C PHE A 165 9.16 0.62 10.63
N ARG A 166 10.08 0.69 11.60
CA ARG A 166 9.90 0.16 12.96
C ARG A 166 8.66 0.73 13.64
N HIS A 167 8.44 2.04 13.55
CA HIS A 167 7.24 2.70 14.09
C HIS A 167 5.94 2.19 13.45
N GLN A 168 5.92 1.93 12.14
CA GLN A 168 4.73 1.35 11.48
C GLN A 168 4.46 -0.08 11.95
N LEU A 169 5.48 -0.93 12.07
CA LEU A 169 5.33 -2.28 12.62
C LEU A 169 4.81 -2.28 14.07
N VAL A 170 5.32 -1.38 14.91
CA VAL A 170 4.83 -1.18 16.30
C VAL A 170 3.39 -0.65 16.31
N SER A 171 3.00 0.18 15.34
CA SER A 171 1.61 0.62 15.20
C SER A 171 0.67 -0.54 14.87
N ILE A 172 1.03 -1.36 13.87
CA ILE A 172 0.28 -2.58 13.48
C ILE A 172 0.12 -3.51 14.71
N GLY A 173 1.21 -3.78 15.43
CA GLY A 173 1.19 -4.62 16.64
C GLY A 173 0.24 -4.10 17.71
N ASN A 174 0.26 -2.79 17.99
CA ASN A 174 -0.67 -2.20 18.96
C ASN A 174 -2.15 -2.26 18.53
N GLN A 175 -2.45 -2.22 17.23
CA GLN A 175 -3.83 -2.45 16.75
C GLN A 175 -4.25 -3.92 16.88
N LEU A 176 -3.34 -4.87 16.61
CA LEU A 176 -3.58 -6.29 16.80
C LEU A 176 -3.85 -6.64 18.27
N GLU A 177 -3.15 -6.02 19.22
CA GLU A 177 -3.42 -6.21 20.65
C GLU A 177 -4.74 -5.56 21.09
N ASN A 178 -5.08 -4.37 20.58
CA ASN A 178 -6.38 -3.73 20.84
C ASN A 178 -7.56 -4.38 20.06
N ASN A 179 -7.39 -5.60 19.51
CA ASN A 179 -8.38 -6.35 18.72
C ASN A 179 -8.95 -5.56 17.50
N GLN A 180 -8.15 -4.70 16.89
CA GLN A 180 -8.51 -3.85 15.74
C GLN A 180 -7.93 -4.42 14.43
N SER A 181 -8.18 -5.70 14.14
CA SER A 181 -7.56 -6.43 13.02
C SER A 181 -7.70 -5.73 11.67
N ARG A 182 -8.90 -5.25 11.30
CA ARG A 182 -9.13 -4.52 10.03
C ARG A 182 -8.35 -3.20 9.90
N ILE A 183 -7.92 -2.60 11.02
CA ILE A 183 -7.00 -1.45 11.01
C ILE A 183 -5.56 -1.91 10.89
N ALA A 184 -5.17 -3.00 11.56
CA ALA A 184 -3.85 -3.60 11.40
C ALA A 184 -3.58 -4.11 9.98
N GLU A 185 -4.58 -4.74 9.35
CA GLU A 185 -4.55 -5.23 7.96
C GLU A 185 -4.42 -4.07 6.97
N TYR A 186 -5.24 -3.02 7.11
CA TYR A 186 -5.11 -1.79 6.31
C TYR A 186 -3.74 -1.11 6.50
N MET A 187 -3.21 -1.07 7.73
CA MET A 187 -1.87 -0.54 8.00
C MET A 187 -0.76 -1.41 7.39
N ALA A 188 -0.94 -2.73 7.33
CA ALA A 188 -0.02 -3.65 6.65
C ALA A 188 -0.07 -3.48 5.12
N GLU A 189 -1.23 -3.25 4.51
CA GLU A 189 -1.34 -2.86 3.10
C GLU A 189 -0.58 -1.55 2.80
N MET A 190 -0.71 -0.55 3.67
CA MET A 190 0.02 0.71 3.56
C MET A 190 1.54 0.54 3.77
N LEU A 191 1.97 -0.42 4.61
CA LEU A 191 3.37 -0.81 4.74
C LEU A 191 3.89 -1.42 3.42
N VAL A 192 3.14 -2.31 2.79
CA VAL A 192 3.48 -2.91 1.49
C VAL A 192 3.52 -1.85 0.37
N LEU A 193 2.59 -0.89 0.37
CA LEU A 193 2.64 0.25 -0.55
C LEU A 193 3.92 1.11 -0.36
N SER A 194 4.45 1.21 0.86
CA SER A 194 5.56 2.10 1.22
C SER A 194 6.94 1.44 1.11
N TYR A 195 7.05 0.16 1.44
CA TYR A 195 8.31 -0.61 1.52
C TYR A 195 8.35 -1.81 0.57
N GLY A 196 7.26 -2.08 -0.15
CA GLY A 196 7.17 -3.19 -1.09
C GLY A 196 6.99 -4.54 -0.41
N THR A 197 7.59 -5.54 -1.02
CA THR A 197 7.33 -6.97 -0.81
C THR A 197 8.55 -7.73 -0.26
N HIS A 198 9.75 -7.22 -0.56
CA HIS A 198 11.04 -7.81 -0.23
C HIS A 198 11.98 -6.73 0.32
N VAL A 199 13.05 -7.14 0.99
CA VAL A 199 14.16 -6.25 1.40
C VAL A 199 15.41 -6.67 0.67
N LEU A 200 16.12 -5.71 0.06
CA LEU A 200 17.39 -5.98 -0.62
C LEU A 200 18.47 -6.32 0.41
N THR A 201 18.91 -7.58 0.48
CA THR A 201 19.97 -8.04 1.40
C THR A 201 21.35 -7.91 0.77
N SER A 202 21.44 -7.99 -0.56
CA SER A 202 22.67 -7.80 -1.33
C SER A 202 22.41 -7.03 -2.62
N VAL A 203 23.36 -6.18 -3.00
CA VAL A 203 23.36 -5.48 -4.29
C VAL A 203 24.73 -5.61 -4.95
N GLU A 204 24.75 -5.76 -6.28
CA GLU A 204 25.96 -5.76 -7.09
C GLU A 204 26.28 -4.33 -7.51
N ALA A 205 27.37 -3.76 -7.00
CA ALA A 205 27.84 -2.42 -7.36
C ALA A 205 28.75 -2.49 -8.59
N GLY A 206 28.41 -1.74 -9.62
CA GLY A 206 29.08 -1.85 -10.92
C GLY A 206 28.53 -0.93 -12.00
N ALA A 207 28.82 -1.28 -13.24
CA ALA A 207 28.25 -0.65 -14.42
C ALA A 207 27.88 -1.69 -15.48
N SER A 208 26.85 -1.42 -16.28
CA SER A 208 26.41 -2.30 -17.36
C SER A 208 25.92 -1.50 -18.57
N LEU A 209 26.24 -2.01 -19.76
CA LEU A 209 25.78 -1.49 -21.04
C LEU A 209 25.09 -2.65 -21.77
N ILE A 210 23.78 -2.51 -22.01
CA ILE A 210 22.91 -3.59 -22.52
C ILE A 210 22.20 -3.10 -23.77
N GLN A 211 22.17 -3.92 -24.83
CA GLN A 211 21.28 -3.74 -25.97
C GLN A 211 20.24 -4.85 -25.99
N GLU A 212 18.96 -4.46 -26.10
CA GLU A 212 17.83 -5.35 -26.33
C GLU A 212 17.21 -5.02 -27.69
N ASP A 213 17.30 -5.95 -28.63
CA ASP A 213 16.67 -5.84 -29.95
C ASP A 213 15.44 -6.75 -30.01
N GLN A 214 14.35 -6.24 -30.57
CA GLN A 214 13.13 -6.99 -30.86
C GLN A 214 13.18 -7.42 -32.33
N VAL A 215 13.35 -8.71 -32.60
CA VAL A 215 13.61 -9.26 -33.93
C VAL A 215 12.46 -10.16 -34.36
N LYS A 216 11.99 -10.04 -35.61
CA LYS A 216 10.86 -10.84 -36.12
C LYS A 216 11.07 -12.34 -35.89
N LYS A 217 10.14 -12.99 -35.20
CA LYS A 217 10.15 -14.43 -34.86
C LYS A 217 10.26 -15.30 -36.11
N LYS A 218 9.63 -14.90 -37.21
CA LYS A 218 9.77 -15.55 -38.52
C LYS A 218 11.23 -15.60 -39.00
N PHE A 219 12.01 -14.52 -38.86
CA PHE A 219 13.41 -14.51 -39.30
C PHE A 219 14.27 -15.52 -38.52
N LEU A 220 14.01 -15.73 -37.22
CA LEU A 220 14.65 -16.81 -36.46
C LEU A 220 14.22 -18.20 -36.90
N LEU A 221 12.93 -18.40 -37.22
CA LEU A 221 12.39 -19.70 -37.62
C LEU A 221 12.87 -20.11 -39.02
N ASP A 222 12.86 -19.18 -39.98
CA ASP A 222 13.36 -19.38 -41.34
C ASP A 222 14.89 -19.67 -41.34
N ASN A 223 15.62 -19.23 -40.31
CA ASN A 223 17.07 -19.40 -40.13
C ASN A 223 17.45 -20.25 -38.89
N ASP A 224 16.60 -21.19 -38.47
CA ASP A 224 16.75 -21.91 -37.19
C ASP A 224 18.12 -22.61 -37.02
N ALA A 225 18.68 -23.14 -38.12
CA ALA A 225 20.00 -23.77 -38.18
C ALA A 225 21.19 -22.79 -38.08
N GLN A 226 20.96 -21.48 -38.26
CA GLN A 226 21.99 -20.42 -38.28
C GLN A 226 21.93 -19.49 -37.06
N LYS A 227 21.24 -19.88 -35.97
CA LYS A 227 21.14 -19.10 -34.72
C LYS A 227 22.45 -18.50 -34.23
N ALA A 228 23.57 -19.23 -34.30
CA ALA A 228 24.88 -18.72 -33.88
C ALA A 228 25.36 -17.52 -34.73
N SER A 229 25.06 -17.51 -36.04
CA SER A 229 25.35 -16.39 -36.94
C SER A 229 24.44 -15.19 -36.69
N ILE A 230 23.22 -15.45 -36.20
CA ILE A 230 22.27 -14.41 -35.77
C ILE A 230 22.73 -13.79 -34.44
N THR A 231 23.07 -14.60 -33.43
CA THR A 231 23.52 -14.06 -32.12
C THR A 231 24.86 -13.34 -32.22
N ALA A 232 25.77 -13.81 -33.08
CA ALA A 232 26.98 -13.08 -33.43
C ALA A 232 26.69 -11.76 -34.19
N SER A 233 25.63 -11.71 -35.01
CA SER A 233 25.22 -10.48 -35.72
C SER A 233 24.63 -9.43 -34.78
N ALA A 234 23.87 -9.83 -33.76
CA ALA A 234 23.43 -8.94 -32.68
C ALA A 234 24.63 -8.31 -31.95
N SER A 235 25.59 -9.14 -31.53
CA SER A 235 26.83 -8.67 -30.88
C SER A 235 27.68 -7.78 -31.81
N ALA A 236 27.82 -8.12 -33.09
CA ALA A 236 28.51 -7.28 -34.07
C ALA A 236 27.83 -5.90 -34.24
N THR A 237 26.50 -5.87 -34.32
CA THR A 237 25.72 -4.63 -34.35
C THR A 237 25.91 -3.79 -33.07
N PHE A 238 25.93 -4.42 -31.89
CA PHE A 238 26.22 -3.75 -30.62
C PHE A 238 27.63 -3.14 -30.60
N PHE A 239 28.69 -3.91 -30.85
CA PHE A 239 30.06 -3.41 -30.82
C PHE A 239 30.34 -2.37 -31.91
N HIS A 240 29.63 -2.41 -33.05
CA HIS A 240 29.65 -1.35 -34.05
C HIS A 240 29.01 -0.04 -33.53
N LYS A 241 27.79 -0.10 -32.98
CA LYS A 241 27.09 1.06 -32.39
C LYS A 241 27.92 1.75 -31.30
N VAL A 242 28.63 0.97 -30.48
CA VAL A 242 29.53 1.48 -29.44
C VAL A 242 30.81 2.08 -30.05
N ASN A 243 31.63 1.28 -30.76
CA ASN A 243 32.97 1.71 -31.15
C ASN A 243 33.03 2.64 -32.39
N VAL A 244 32.00 2.63 -33.24
CA VAL A 244 31.91 3.41 -34.48
C VAL A 244 30.76 4.42 -34.46
N GLY A 245 29.88 4.36 -33.45
CA GLY A 245 28.73 5.23 -33.30
C GLY A 245 27.46 4.74 -34.02
N ILE A 246 26.36 5.47 -33.81
CA ILE A 246 25.04 5.18 -34.39
C ILE A 246 24.87 5.97 -35.69
N GLY A 247 24.38 5.32 -36.75
CA GLY A 247 24.12 5.95 -38.06
C GLY A 247 25.32 5.96 -39.02
N THR A 248 26.47 5.39 -38.65
CA THR A 248 27.61 5.18 -39.54
C THR A 248 27.38 4.01 -40.51
N SER A 249 28.06 4.01 -41.65
CA SER A 249 27.74 3.10 -42.78
C SER A 249 28.12 1.63 -42.50
N MET A 250 27.10 0.80 -42.31
CA MET A 250 27.22 -0.64 -42.01
C MET A 250 27.54 -1.51 -43.23
N GLU A 251 28.15 -0.93 -44.28
CA GLU A 251 28.44 -1.59 -45.56
C GLU A 251 29.45 -2.74 -45.41
N ALA A 252 30.39 -2.63 -44.47
CA ALA A 252 31.41 -3.63 -44.19
C ALA A 252 30.88 -4.85 -43.39
N LEU A 253 29.63 -4.85 -42.93
CA LEU A 253 29.05 -5.97 -42.19
C LEU A 253 28.58 -7.11 -43.11
N SER A 254 28.48 -8.33 -42.55
CA SER A 254 28.05 -9.51 -43.28
C SER A 254 26.60 -9.42 -43.78
N ASN A 255 26.23 -10.21 -44.80
CA ASN A 255 24.85 -10.27 -45.28
C ASN A 255 23.87 -10.68 -44.18
N MET A 256 24.21 -11.69 -43.36
CA MET A 256 23.42 -12.10 -42.19
C MET A 256 23.19 -10.94 -41.21
N THR A 257 24.18 -10.06 -41.02
CA THR A 257 24.06 -8.89 -40.14
C THR A 257 23.17 -7.79 -40.75
N LYS A 258 23.17 -7.65 -42.09
CA LYS A 258 22.25 -6.76 -42.81
C LYS A 258 20.81 -7.29 -42.80
N GLU A 259 20.63 -8.60 -42.94
CA GLU A 259 19.34 -9.29 -42.82
C GLU A 259 18.78 -9.23 -41.39
N TYR A 260 19.64 -9.40 -40.38
CA TYR A 260 19.29 -9.18 -38.97
C TYR A 260 18.72 -7.78 -38.75
N LEU A 261 19.44 -6.73 -39.18
CA LEU A 261 19.01 -5.33 -39.07
C LEU A 261 17.69 -5.05 -39.79
N ALA A 262 17.46 -5.65 -40.97
CA ALA A 262 16.22 -5.55 -41.72
C ALA A 262 15.02 -6.27 -41.05
N ASN A 263 15.28 -7.12 -40.06
CA ASN A 263 14.28 -7.84 -39.28
C ASN A 263 14.19 -7.37 -37.81
N THR A 264 15.02 -6.41 -37.39
CA THR A 264 14.86 -5.68 -36.12
C THR A 264 13.69 -4.69 -36.23
N VAL A 265 12.73 -4.78 -35.30
CA VAL A 265 11.54 -3.92 -35.22
C VAL A 265 11.72 -2.78 -34.22
N ASN A 266 12.28 -3.09 -33.04
CA ASN A 266 12.70 -2.12 -32.02
C ASN A 266 14.14 -2.47 -31.57
N SER A 267 14.91 -1.46 -31.16
CA SER A 267 16.30 -1.60 -30.72
C SER A 267 16.61 -0.58 -29.62
N LYS A 268 16.79 -1.08 -28.40
CA LYS A 268 16.99 -0.29 -27.20
C LYS A 268 18.42 -0.50 -26.68
N LEU A 269 19.14 0.58 -26.40
CA LEU A 269 20.49 0.57 -25.82
C LEU A 269 20.46 1.32 -24.49
N GLU A 270 20.69 0.61 -23.39
CA GLU A 270 20.58 1.13 -22.03
C GLU A 270 21.93 1.04 -21.29
N SER A 271 22.42 2.18 -20.79
CA SER A 271 23.63 2.28 -19.98
C SER A 271 23.25 2.57 -18.53
N ARG A 272 23.71 1.74 -17.59
CA ARG A 272 23.55 1.94 -16.15
C ARG A 272 24.92 2.04 -15.48
N GLY A 273 25.15 3.16 -14.79
CA GLY A 273 26.46 3.50 -14.23
C GLY A 273 27.46 3.97 -15.28
N SER A 274 28.68 4.24 -14.80
CA SER A 274 29.73 4.98 -15.51
C SER A 274 29.29 6.38 -15.97
N VAL A 275 30.06 6.96 -16.90
CA VAL A 275 29.67 8.17 -17.64
C VAL A 275 28.47 7.90 -18.55
N PRO A 276 27.57 8.89 -18.78
CA PRO A 276 26.45 8.75 -19.69
C PRO A 276 26.88 8.31 -21.10
N PHE A 277 26.21 7.29 -21.64
CA PHE A 277 26.48 6.81 -22.99
C PHE A 277 25.99 7.82 -24.05
N TYR A 278 26.80 8.02 -25.09
CA TYR A 278 26.44 8.80 -26.28
C TYR A 278 27.03 8.16 -27.54
N PRO A 279 26.42 8.33 -28.73
CA PRO A 279 26.95 7.75 -29.97
C PRO A 279 28.41 8.17 -30.22
N GLY A 280 29.30 7.19 -30.34
CA GLY A 280 30.73 7.41 -30.56
C GLY A 280 31.60 7.44 -29.29
N ILE A 281 31.05 7.20 -28.10
CA ILE A 281 31.88 6.86 -26.93
C ILE A 281 32.47 5.46 -27.11
N THR A 282 33.80 5.34 -27.13
CA THR A 282 34.44 4.02 -27.22
C THR A 282 34.20 3.20 -25.97
N LEU A 283 34.18 1.87 -26.08
CA LEU A 283 33.98 1.00 -24.93
C LEU A 283 35.03 1.25 -23.83
N GLN A 284 36.28 1.50 -24.21
CA GLN A 284 37.35 1.90 -23.29
C GLN A 284 37.00 3.19 -22.53
N LYS A 285 36.55 4.24 -23.24
CA LYS A 285 36.23 5.54 -22.60
C LYS A 285 35.04 5.43 -21.65
N TRP A 286 34.09 4.52 -21.93
CA TRP A 286 33.03 4.15 -21.01
C TRP A 286 33.53 3.31 -19.83
N GLN A 287 34.48 2.39 -20.02
CA GLN A 287 35.08 1.62 -18.92
C GLN A 287 35.90 2.49 -17.95
N GLU A 288 36.61 3.50 -18.46
CA GLU A 288 37.37 4.48 -17.65
C GLU A 288 36.49 5.31 -16.69
N GLY A 289 35.18 5.43 -16.96
CA GLY A 289 34.24 6.16 -16.09
C GLY A 289 33.72 5.37 -14.89
N ILE A 290 33.84 4.03 -14.90
CA ILE A 290 33.20 3.13 -13.92
C ILE A 290 33.58 3.45 -12.46
N PRO A 291 34.86 3.76 -12.10
CA PRO A 291 35.26 4.06 -10.73
C PRO A 291 34.68 5.35 -10.11
N ASN A 292 33.85 6.10 -10.84
CA ASN A 292 33.16 7.31 -10.36
C ASN A 292 31.64 7.27 -10.65
N GLY A 293 31.07 6.11 -10.94
CA GLY A 293 29.65 5.95 -11.26
C GLY A 293 29.16 4.52 -11.08
N LEU A 294 29.30 3.97 -9.87
CA LEU A 294 28.84 2.62 -9.53
C LEU A 294 27.34 2.65 -9.22
N VAL A 295 26.56 1.76 -9.83
CA VAL A 295 25.12 1.60 -9.57
C VAL A 295 24.77 0.14 -9.24
N ALA A 296 23.57 -0.08 -8.70
CA ALA A 296 23.03 -1.40 -8.41
C ALA A 296 22.66 -2.15 -9.71
N ILE A 297 23.64 -2.81 -10.33
CA ILE A 297 23.47 -3.60 -11.57
C ILE A 297 22.83 -4.97 -11.32
N GLY A 298 22.80 -5.45 -10.09
CA GLY A 298 22.17 -6.71 -9.68
C GLY A 298 21.65 -6.60 -8.26
N LYS A 299 20.62 -7.39 -7.93
CA LYS A 299 19.86 -7.31 -6.68
C LYS A 299 19.47 -8.69 -6.17
N SER A 300 19.62 -8.90 -4.87
CA SER A 300 19.11 -10.07 -4.15
C SER A 300 18.47 -9.62 -2.84
N GLY A 301 17.44 -10.35 -2.40
CA GLY A 301 16.66 -10.01 -1.22
C GLY A 301 15.95 -11.21 -0.64
N LEU A 302 15.14 -10.96 0.39
CA LEU A 302 14.22 -11.92 0.98
C LEU A 302 12.86 -11.23 1.24
N PRO A 303 11.75 -11.98 1.38
CA PRO A 303 10.44 -11.42 1.68
C PRO A 303 10.46 -10.55 2.93
N LEU A 304 9.77 -9.41 2.89
CA LEU A 304 9.78 -8.42 3.97
C LEU A 304 9.36 -8.97 5.35
N PRO A 305 8.42 -9.93 5.48
CA PRO A 305 8.09 -10.56 6.76
C PRO A 305 9.23 -11.34 7.42
N PHE A 306 10.23 -11.82 6.65
CA PHE A 306 11.36 -12.60 7.16
C PHE A 306 12.15 -11.88 8.27
N PHE A 307 12.21 -10.55 8.19
CA PHE A 307 12.96 -9.71 9.13
C PHE A 307 12.16 -9.32 10.38
N ILE A 308 10.85 -9.60 10.41
CA ILE A 308 9.95 -9.22 11.52
C ILE A 308 10.08 -10.25 12.64
N THR A 309 11.20 -10.17 13.37
CA THR A 309 11.55 -11.07 14.48
C THR A 309 11.47 -10.38 15.84
N PRO A 310 11.31 -11.12 16.96
CA PRO A 310 11.30 -10.53 18.31
C PRO A 310 12.56 -9.72 18.63
N ASP A 311 13.74 -10.17 18.18
CA ASP A 311 15.01 -9.46 18.34
C ASP A 311 15.04 -8.09 17.65
N ALA A 312 14.31 -7.94 16.53
CA ALA A 312 14.22 -6.70 15.77
C ALA A 312 13.16 -5.72 16.31
N LEU A 313 12.19 -6.22 17.09
CA LEU A 313 11.09 -5.46 17.71
C LEU A 313 10.92 -5.74 19.22
N PRO A 314 11.96 -5.54 20.06
CA PRO A 314 11.92 -5.85 21.50
C PRO A 314 10.96 -4.97 22.32
N GLU A 315 10.31 -3.97 21.72
CA GLU A 315 9.24 -3.16 22.31
C GLU A 315 7.83 -3.78 22.18
N LEU A 316 7.69 -4.94 21.55
CA LEU A 316 6.44 -5.71 21.44
C LEU A 316 6.57 -7.09 22.11
N PRO A 317 5.47 -7.67 22.62
CA PRO A 317 5.43 -9.08 23.00
C PRO A 317 5.73 -9.99 21.80
N GLU A 318 6.51 -11.05 21.99
CA GLU A 318 6.85 -12.04 20.95
C GLU A 318 5.63 -12.60 20.18
N PRO A 319 4.52 -13.00 20.83
CA PRO A 319 3.30 -13.39 20.10
C PRO A 319 2.73 -12.28 19.22
N THR A 320 2.81 -11.03 19.65
CA THR A 320 2.40 -9.85 18.86
C THR A 320 3.29 -9.69 17.62
N VAL A 321 4.61 -9.87 17.76
CA VAL A 321 5.55 -9.78 16.64
C VAL A 321 5.24 -10.83 15.56
N HIS A 322 4.97 -12.07 15.96
CA HIS A 322 4.54 -13.11 15.00
C HIS A 322 3.21 -12.75 14.32
N ARG A 323 2.23 -12.23 15.07
CA ARG A 323 0.96 -11.73 14.48
C ARG A 323 1.19 -10.58 13.48
N VAL A 324 2.11 -9.65 13.76
CA VAL A 324 2.52 -8.58 12.83
C VAL A 324 3.14 -9.17 11.56
N ALA A 325 4.08 -10.12 11.71
CA ALA A 325 4.72 -10.78 10.57
C ALA A 325 3.69 -11.48 9.65
N THR A 326 2.76 -12.26 10.21
CA THR A 326 1.67 -12.90 9.46
C THR A 326 0.72 -11.88 8.82
N THR A 327 0.39 -10.77 9.50
CA THR A 327 -0.49 -9.72 8.94
C THR A 327 0.15 -9.06 7.72
N VAL A 328 1.45 -8.76 7.79
CA VAL A 328 2.22 -8.20 6.67
C VAL A 328 2.40 -9.23 5.54
N GLU A 329 2.66 -10.50 5.86
CA GLU A 329 2.75 -11.57 4.87
C GLU A 329 1.42 -11.74 4.11
N ASN A 330 0.28 -11.67 4.79
CA ASN A 330 -1.04 -11.76 4.18
C ASN A 330 -1.36 -10.54 3.31
N ALA A 331 -0.95 -9.33 3.69
CA ALA A 331 -1.04 -8.15 2.82
C ALA A 331 -0.21 -8.31 1.52
N ILE A 332 0.96 -8.94 1.59
CA ILE A 332 1.77 -9.25 0.39
C ILE A 332 1.13 -10.36 -0.45
N ARG A 333 0.63 -11.45 0.17
CA ARG A 333 -0.14 -12.48 -0.53
C ARG A 333 -1.33 -11.89 -1.28
N LEU A 334 -2.03 -10.93 -0.66
CA LEU A 334 -3.17 -10.23 -1.26
C LEU A 334 -2.75 -9.34 -2.44
N PHE A 335 -1.64 -8.62 -2.33
CA PHE A 335 -1.04 -7.85 -3.43
C PHE A 335 -0.66 -8.74 -4.63
N TYR A 336 -0.12 -9.93 -4.40
CA TYR A 336 0.12 -10.92 -5.47
C TYR A 336 -1.19 -11.47 -6.04
N ALA A 337 -2.17 -11.84 -5.20
CA ALA A 337 -3.46 -12.37 -5.64
C ALA A 337 -4.21 -11.39 -6.57
N ILE A 338 -4.38 -10.14 -6.12
CA ILE A 338 -5.05 -9.06 -6.85
C ILE A 338 -4.29 -8.64 -8.12
N ASN A 339 -3.02 -9.04 -8.30
CA ASN A 339 -2.27 -8.81 -9.53
C ASN A 339 -1.98 -10.10 -10.34
N THR A 340 -2.55 -11.22 -9.94
CA THR A 340 -2.52 -12.48 -10.70
C THR A 340 -3.63 -12.45 -11.75
N HIS A 341 -3.27 -12.69 -13.02
CA HIS A 341 -4.19 -12.77 -14.17
C HIS A 341 -4.01 -14.12 -14.89
N PRO A 342 -4.63 -15.21 -14.39
CA PRO A 342 -4.72 -16.47 -15.12
C PRO A 342 -5.44 -16.33 -16.47
N GLY A 343 -5.04 -17.14 -17.45
CA GLY A 343 -5.68 -17.26 -18.75
C GLY A 343 -4.76 -17.94 -19.77
N CYS A 344 -5.27 -18.25 -20.97
CA CYS A 344 -4.42 -18.77 -22.03
C CYS A 344 -3.35 -17.76 -22.44
N VAL A 345 -2.07 -18.12 -22.27
CA VAL A 345 -0.91 -17.28 -22.57
C VAL A 345 -0.25 -17.54 -23.93
N GLU A 346 -0.66 -18.58 -24.66
CA GLU A 346 -0.12 -18.94 -25.98
C GLU A 346 -0.69 -18.03 -27.10
N PRO A 347 0.11 -17.17 -27.79
CA PRO A 347 -0.43 -16.24 -28.79
C PRO A 347 -1.03 -16.90 -30.04
N GLY A 348 -0.67 -18.15 -30.33
CA GLY A 348 -1.21 -18.92 -31.46
C GLY A 348 -2.57 -19.59 -31.20
N SER A 349 -3.04 -19.58 -29.94
CA SER A 349 -4.24 -20.29 -29.53
C SER A 349 -5.48 -19.38 -29.62
N LYS A 350 -6.61 -19.91 -30.13
CA LYS A 350 -7.81 -19.12 -30.48
C LYS A 350 -8.42 -18.35 -29.31
N ASN A 351 -8.11 -18.76 -28.10
CA ASN A 351 -8.56 -18.21 -26.83
C ASN A 351 -7.47 -17.44 -26.07
N PHE A 352 -6.38 -17.05 -26.74
CA PHE A 352 -5.31 -16.23 -26.17
C PHE A 352 -5.85 -14.98 -25.45
N ASN A 353 -5.39 -14.78 -24.21
CA ASN A 353 -5.74 -13.63 -23.39
C ASN A 353 -4.50 -12.73 -23.23
N PHE A 354 -4.44 -11.63 -24.00
CA PHE A 354 -3.34 -10.67 -23.89
C PHE A 354 -3.15 -10.10 -22.47
N GLN A 355 -4.21 -10.06 -21.65
CA GLN A 355 -4.14 -9.59 -20.27
C GLN A 355 -3.66 -10.68 -19.27
N ALA A 356 -3.54 -11.94 -19.68
CA ALA A 356 -3.06 -13.01 -18.81
C ALA A 356 -1.55 -12.89 -18.54
N ASN A 357 -1.13 -13.08 -17.31
CA ASN A 357 0.28 -13.12 -16.88
C ASN A 357 0.69 -14.45 -16.22
N VAL A 358 -0.26 -15.39 -16.07
CA VAL A 358 -0.03 -16.78 -15.66
C VAL A 358 -0.89 -17.69 -16.54
N ASP A 359 -0.37 -18.85 -16.96
CA ASP A 359 -1.15 -19.84 -17.71
C ASP A 359 -2.19 -20.52 -16.81
N ASP A 360 -3.43 -20.66 -17.29
CA ASP A 360 -4.49 -21.44 -16.64
C ASP A 360 -4.75 -22.81 -17.31
N GLY A 361 -3.99 -23.15 -18.36
CA GLY A 361 -4.16 -24.37 -19.15
C GLY A 361 -5.39 -24.35 -20.06
N SER A 362 -6.05 -23.20 -20.26
CA SER A 362 -7.29 -23.14 -21.04
C SER A 362 -7.08 -23.27 -22.56
N CYS A 363 -5.87 -23.08 -23.08
CA CYS A 363 -5.54 -22.84 -24.51
C CYS A 363 -6.08 -23.82 -25.58
N GLN A 364 -6.55 -25.02 -25.21
CA GLN A 364 -6.99 -26.05 -26.16
C GLN A 364 -8.50 -26.34 -26.10
N ASN A 365 -9.27 -25.57 -25.33
CA ASN A 365 -10.65 -25.91 -24.99
C ASN A 365 -11.71 -25.23 -25.87
N LEU A 366 -12.73 -26.00 -26.25
CA LEU A 366 -13.96 -25.48 -26.88
C LEU A 366 -14.85 -24.77 -25.84
N SER A 367 -15.51 -23.69 -26.26
CA SER A 367 -16.47 -22.94 -25.43
C SER A 367 -17.88 -23.51 -25.51
N THR A 368 -18.58 -23.51 -24.38
CA THR A 368 -20.02 -23.85 -24.27
C THR A 368 -20.80 -22.61 -23.84
N ASN A 369 -21.90 -22.25 -24.52
CA ASN A 369 -22.69 -21.09 -24.13
C ASN A 369 -23.53 -21.39 -22.87
N TYR A 370 -23.47 -20.51 -21.87
CA TYR A 370 -24.29 -20.58 -20.66
C TYR A 370 -25.30 -19.41 -20.59
N THR A 371 -26.40 -19.61 -19.87
CA THR A 371 -27.41 -18.57 -19.60
C THR A 371 -27.18 -17.90 -18.24
N PHE A 372 -27.39 -16.59 -18.14
CA PHE A 372 -27.28 -15.84 -16.89
C PHE A 372 -28.65 -15.71 -16.19
N GLY A 373 -28.79 -16.20 -14.95
CA GLY A 373 -30.06 -16.14 -14.21
C GLY A 373 -30.32 -14.81 -13.47
N GLY A 374 -29.46 -13.80 -13.67
CA GLY A 374 -29.47 -12.54 -12.94
C GLY A 374 -28.64 -12.55 -11.65
N ILE A 375 -28.78 -11.47 -10.89
CA ILE A 375 -28.09 -11.17 -9.63
C ILE A 375 -29.09 -10.53 -8.65
N PHE A 376 -28.78 -10.62 -7.36
CA PHE A 376 -29.51 -9.94 -6.28
C PHE A 376 -28.57 -9.66 -5.10
N GLN A 377 -29.00 -8.81 -4.17
CA GLN A 377 -28.24 -8.47 -2.96
C GLN A 377 -29.19 -8.30 -1.77
N GLU A 378 -28.86 -9.00 -0.68
CA GLU A 378 -29.57 -8.92 0.61
C GLU A 378 -28.77 -8.05 1.60
N CYS A 379 -29.44 -7.46 2.58
CA CYS A 379 -28.81 -6.59 3.59
C CYS A 379 -29.54 -6.66 4.93
N ASP A 380 -28.76 -6.85 5.99
CA ASP A 380 -29.18 -6.96 7.39
C ASP A 380 -28.52 -5.89 8.27
N GLY A 381 -29.26 -5.35 9.24
CA GLY A 381 -28.71 -4.48 10.28
C GLY A 381 -27.94 -5.26 11.35
N VAL A 382 -26.69 -4.88 11.61
CA VAL A 382 -25.83 -5.53 12.63
C VAL A 382 -25.85 -4.75 13.95
N SER A 383 -25.69 -3.42 13.89
CA SER A 383 -25.62 -2.57 15.09
C SER A 383 -25.84 -1.10 14.79
N GLY A 384 -26.01 -0.30 15.85
CA GLY A 384 -26.22 1.15 15.78
C GLY A 384 -27.69 1.56 15.84
N GLN A 385 -27.95 2.81 15.47
CA GLN A 385 -29.30 3.36 15.40
C GLN A 385 -29.83 3.29 13.96
N ASP A 386 -31.07 2.82 13.80
CA ASP A 386 -31.82 2.77 12.54
C ASP A 386 -31.07 2.16 11.32
N PRO A 387 -30.35 1.02 11.46
CA PRO A 387 -29.53 0.44 10.38
C PRO A 387 -30.34 -0.01 9.15
N GLU A 388 -31.66 -0.17 9.29
CA GLU A 388 -32.57 -0.45 8.19
C GLU A 388 -32.59 0.67 7.12
N GLU A 389 -32.39 1.94 7.51
CA GLU A 389 -32.25 3.05 6.55
C GLU A 389 -31.01 2.84 5.68
N LEU A 390 -29.87 2.49 6.30
CA LEU A 390 -28.61 2.23 5.62
C LEU A 390 -28.72 1.02 4.68
N CYS A 391 -29.51 0.00 5.02
CA CYS A 391 -29.74 -1.16 4.16
C CYS A 391 -30.57 -0.89 2.90
N GLN A 392 -31.35 0.20 2.82
CA GLN A 392 -32.18 0.48 1.63
C GLN A 392 -31.35 0.61 0.35
N ALA A 393 -30.13 1.16 0.45
CA ALA A 393 -29.22 1.32 -0.69
C ALA A 393 -28.59 0.00 -1.17
N TYR A 394 -28.60 -1.06 -0.34
CA TYR A 394 -27.93 -2.34 -0.64
C TYR A 394 -28.91 -3.48 -0.95
N ARG A 395 -30.23 -3.27 -0.87
CA ARG A 395 -31.24 -4.28 -1.18
C ARG A 395 -31.61 -4.26 -2.66
N ILE A 396 -31.12 -5.24 -3.41
CA ILE A 396 -31.28 -5.34 -4.87
C ILE A 396 -32.01 -6.65 -5.18
N GLN A 397 -33.21 -6.59 -5.76
CA GLN A 397 -33.98 -7.77 -6.16
C GLN A 397 -33.59 -8.23 -7.57
N ASN A 398 -33.71 -9.53 -7.84
CA ASN A 398 -33.57 -10.08 -9.18
C ASN A 398 -34.84 -9.75 -10.00
N PRO A 399 -34.77 -9.00 -11.13
CA PRO A 399 -35.97 -8.63 -11.88
C PRO A 399 -36.72 -9.80 -12.50
N LEU A 400 -36.09 -10.97 -12.65
CA LEU A 400 -36.76 -12.19 -13.14
C LEU A 400 -37.66 -12.86 -12.09
N THR A 401 -37.49 -12.54 -10.81
CA THR A 401 -38.28 -13.12 -9.69
C THR A 401 -39.00 -12.09 -8.84
N GLY A 402 -38.66 -10.79 -8.95
CA GLY A 402 -39.19 -9.73 -8.09
C GLY A 402 -38.79 -9.87 -6.62
N SER A 403 -37.69 -10.59 -6.35
CA SER A 403 -37.29 -10.98 -4.99
C SER A 403 -35.79 -11.27 -4.88
N TYR A 404 -35.32 -11.53 -3.67
CA TYR A 404 -33.95 -11.99 -3.38
C TYR A 404 -33.82 -13.50 -3.64
N SER A 405 -34.05 -13.92 -4.89
CA SER A 405 -34.03 -15.33 -5.27
C SER A 405 -33.72 -15.54 -6.76
N CYS A 406 -33.29 -16.76 -7.08
CA CYS A 406 -33.05 -17.17 -8.46
C CYS A 406 -34.29 -17.78 -9.13
N PRO A 407 -34.40 -17.69 -10.48
CA PRO A 407 -35.45 -18.37 -11.22
C PRO A 407 -35.30 -19.90 -11.12
N GLN A 408 -36.35 -20.64 -11.51
CA GLN A 408 -36.31 -22.10 -11.55
C GLN A 408 -35.14 -22.61 -12.42
N ASN A 409 -34.54 -23.74 -12.00
CA ASN A 409 -33.34 -24.37 -12.58
C ASN A 409 -32.02 -23.56 -12.47
N TYR A 410 -32.03 -22.40 -11.82
CA TYR A 410 -30.81 -21.69 -11.37
C TYR A 410 -30.56 -21.93 -9.87
N SER A 411 -29.30 -21.80 -9.45
CA SER A 411 -28.92 -21.81 -8.03
C SER A 411 -28.24 -20.51 -7.64
N ALA A 412 -28.55 -19.99 -6.45
CA ALA A 412 -27.87 -18.85 -5.89
C ALA A 412 -26.44 -19.22 -5.47
N VAL A 413 -25.49 -18.35 -5.82
CA VAL A 413 -24.07 -18.47 -5.46
C VAL A 413 -23.65 -17.14 -4.85
N LEU A 414 -23.16 -17.18 -3.60
CA LEU A 414 -22.59 -16.01 -2.95
C LEU A 414 -21.37 -15.53 -3.75
N LEU A 415 -21.35 -14.27 -4.11
CA LEU A 415 -20.16 -13.60 -4.64
C LEU A 415 -19.28 -13.20 -3.47
N HIS A 416 -19.78 -12.35 -2.59
CA HIS A 416 -19.05 -11.89 -1.41
C HIS A 416 -20.00 -11.33 -0.35
N GLU A 417 -19.56 -11.45 0.90
CA GLU A 417 -20.14 -10.87 2.10
C GLU A 417 -19.34 -9.62 2.51
N GLU A 418 -19.96 -8.44 2.53
CA GLU A 418 -19.32 -7.20 3.00
C GLU A 418 -20.00 -6.64 4.26
N GLN A 419 -19.20 -6.13 5.21
CA GLN A 419 -19.68 -5.40 6.40
C GLN A 419 -19.27 -3.92 6.31
N ARG A 420 -20.26 -3.04 6.40
CA ARG A 420 -20.07 -1.58 6.27
C ARG A 420 -20.64 -0.83 7.48
N THR A 421 -19.81 0.04 8.05
CA THR A 421 -20.22 1.04 9.04
C THR A 421 -20.34 2.41 8.38
N ALA A 422 -21.40 3.15 8.70
CA ALA A 422 -21.57 4.56 8.33
C ALA A 422 -21.84 5.40 9.59
N ASN A 423 -21.29 6.61 9.64
CA ASN A 423 -21.44 7.53 10.75
C ASN A 423 -22.57 8.53 10.47
N GLN A 424 -23.76 8.30 11.03
CA GLN A 424 -24.90 9.22 10.88
C GLN A 424 -24.72 10.44 11.83
N PRO A 425 -24.75 11.68 11.32
CA PRO A 425 -24.71 12.88 12.16
C PRO A 425 -26.08 13.14 12.80
N LYS A 426 -26.13 13.19 14.13
CA LYS A 426 -27.32 13.51 14.91
C LYS A 426 -27.09 14.77 15.74
N MET A 427 -28.02 15.72 15.69
CA MET A 427 -27.96 16.88 16.57
C MET A 427 -28.50 16.49 17.96
N GLU A 428 -27.66 16.57 18.98
CA GLU A 428 -28.03 16.35 20.38
C GLU A 428 -27.99 17.68 21.12
N CYS A 429 -29.03 17.99 21.90
CA CYS A 429 -29.13 19.20 22.70
C CYS A 429 -29.31 18.83 24.17
N HIS A 430 -28.48 19.38 25.06
CA HIS A 430 -28.61 19.23 26.51
C HIS A 430 -28.70 20.59 27.20
N GLN A 431 -29.18 20.60 28.44
CA GLN A 431 -29.09 21.79 29.31
C GLN A 431 -27.70 21.82 29.97
N ASP A 432 -26.97 22.92 29.79
CA ASP A 432 -25.78 23.25 30.58
C ASP A 432 -26.18 24.26 31.65
N CYS A 433 -26.20 23.82 32.91
CA CYS A 433 -26.74 24.56 34.05
C CYS A 433 -25.63 24.93 35.03
N HIS A 434 -25.38 26.23 35.20
CA HIS A 434 -24.41 26.78 36.14
C HIS A 434 -25.11 27.56 37.27
N THR A 435 -24.47 27.65 38.43
CA THR A 435 -24.98 28.48 39.53
C THR A 435 -24.74 29.95 39.23
N CYS A 436 -25.80 30.73 39.14
CA CYS A 436 -25.77 32.17 38.99
C CYS A 436 -26.27 32.85 40.28
N TRP A 437 -25.65 33.97 40.66
CA TRP A 437 -26.10 34.79 41.80
C TRP A 437 -26.31 34.00 43.12
N LEU A 438 -25.28 33.25 43.54
CA LEU A 438 -25.16 32.50 44.81
C LEU A 438 -26.18 31.38 45.09
N VAL A 439 -27.40 31.41 44.52
CA VAL A 439 -28.50 30.49 44.87
C VAL A 439 -29.32 30.04 43.66
N PHE A 440 -29.28 30.75 42.53
CA PHE A 440 -30.06 30.42 41.35
C PHE A 440 -29.28 29.48 40.41
N LYS A 441 -30.00 28.66 39.62
CA LYS A 441 -29.41 27.92 38.49
C LYS A 441 -29.83 28.57 37.18
N CYS A 442 -28.84 29.00 36.41
CA CYS A 442 -29.03 29.50 35.05
C CYS A 442 -28.65 28.39 34.07
N CYS A 443 -29.62 27.94 33.28
CA CYS A 443 -29.41 26.90 32.26
C CYS A 443 -29.45 27.53 30.86
N LYS A 444 -28.57 27.05 29.98
CA LYS A 444 -28.59 27.34 28.54
C LYS A 444 -28.70 26.00 27.79
N THR A 445 -29.47 25.97 26.71
CA THR A 445 -29.45 24.83 25.79
C THR A 445 -28.14 24.86 25.01
N VAL A 446 -27.33 23.81 25.10
CA VAL A 446 -26.15 23.60 24.27
C VAL A 446 -26.45 22.45 23.32
N CYS A 447 -26.29 22.69 22.03
CA CYS A 447 -26.46 21.67 20.99
C CYS A 447 -25.12 21.36 20.32
N GLY A 448 -24.89 20.09 20.00
CA GLY A 448 -23.73 19.62 19.26
C GLY A 448 -24.14 18.55 18.24
N ILE A 449 -23.33 18.35 17.20
CA ILE A 449 -23.48 17.23 16.29
C ILE A 449 -22.65 16.08 16.82
N ARG A 450 -23.31 14.94 17.08
CA ARG A 450 -22.67 13.68 17.47
C ARG A 450 -22.87 12.66 16.36
N TYR A 451 -21.80 11.96 16.02
CA TYR A 451 -21.84 10.90 15.03
C TYR A 451 -22.15 9.57 15.71
N TYR A 452 -23.15 8.85 15.19
CA TYR A 452 -23.50 7.51 15.61
C TYR A 452 -23.09 6.50 14.52
N PRO A 453 -22.20 5.53 14.83
CA PRO A 453 -21.85 4.47 13.90
C PRO A 453 -22.99 3.45 13.82
N SER A 454 -23.57 3.31 12.63
CA SER A 454 -24.52 2.24 12.30
C SER A 454 -23.89 1.29 11.29
N THR A 455 -24.02 0.00 11.55
CA THR A 455 -23.33 -1.07 10.81
C THR A 455 -24.35 -2.00 10.19
N VAL A 456 -24.20 -2.23 8.89
CA VAL A 456 -24.95 -3.20 8.11
C VAL A 456 -24.01 -4.26 7.52
N LYS A 457 -24.60 -5.39 7.18
CA LYS A 457 -23.95 -6.51 6.50
C LYS A 457 -24.76 -6.85 5.27
N PHE A 458 -24.11 -7.00 4.12
CA PHE A 458 -24.80 -7.32 2.87
C PHE A 458 -24.11 -8.42 2.07
N PHE A 459 -24.92 -9.17 1.33
CA PHE A 459 -24.55 -10.40 0.67
C PHE A 459 -24.93 -10.31 -0.81
N ALA A 460 -23.94 -10.26 -1.69
CA ALA A 460 -24.15 -10.20 -3.14
C ALA A 460 -24.23 -11.62 -3.72
N TYR A 461 -25.24 -11.92 -4.52
CA TYR A 461 -25.48 -13.23 -5.12
C TYR A 461 -25.63 -13.16 -6.63
N TRP A 462 -25.19 -14.22 -7.33
CA TRP A 462 -25.52 -14.46 -8.73
C TRP A 462 -26.23 -15.81 -8.93
N CYS A 463 -27.01 -15.89 -10.00
CA CYS A 463 -27.81 -17.07 -10.32
C CYS A 463 -27.15 -17.91 -11.42
N ALA A 464 -26.53 -19.01 -11.00
CA ALA A 464 -25.80 -19.93 -11.86
C ALA A 464 -26.74 -21.00 -12.47
N ALA A 465 -26.55 -21.28 -13.76
CA ALA A 465 -27.27 -22.30 -14.53
C ALA A 465 -26.82 -23.72 -14.14
N THR A 466 -27.51 -24.33 -13.17
CA THR A 466 -27.13 -25.66 -12.61
C THR A 466 -28.07 -26.79 -13.02
N GLY A 467 -29.31 -26.49 -13.41
CA GLY A 467 -30.26 -27.45 -13.97
C GLY A 467 -30.31 -27.42 -15.51
N PRO A 468 -31.10 -28.32 -16.13
CA PRO A 468 -31.41 -28.22 -17.55
C PRO A 468 -32.28 -26.98 -17.82
N ILE A 469 -31.89 -26.17 -18.80
CA ILE A 469 -32.47 -24.85 -19.07
C ILE A 469 -32.90 -24.75 -20.53
N VAL A 470 -34.05 -24.11 -20.76
CA VAL A 470 -34.62 -23.89 -22.09
C VAL A 470 -33.93 -22.68 -22.75
N GLN A 471 -33.70 -22.74 -24.06
CA GLN A 471 -33.14 -21.61 -24.81
C GLN A 471 -33.99 -20.34 -24.61
N SER A 472 -33.32 -19.19 -24.50
CA SER A 472 -33.91 -17.87 -24.25
C SER A 472 -34.68 -17.72 -22.92
N THR A 473 -34.35 -18.53 -21.90
CA THR A 473 -34.69 -18.21 -20.51
C THR A 473 -33.46 -17.64 -19.78
N GLY A 474 -33.66 -16.57 -19.00
CA GLY A 474 -32.60 -15.82 -18.31
C GLY A 474 -32.44 -14.39 -18.84
N PHE A 475 -31.23 -13.84 -18.67
CA PHE A 475 -30.79 -12.58 -19.24
C PHE A 475 -29.69 -12.80 -20.29
N LEU A 476 -29.67 -11.92 -21.30
CA LEU A 476 -28.47 -11.58 -22.05
C LEU A 476 -27.51 -10.77 -21.15
N PHE A 477 -26.21 -10.96 -21.34
CA PHE A 477 -25.16 -10.24 -20.61
C PHE A 477 -24.45 -9.26 -21.55
N GLY A 478 -24.42 -7.97 -21.20
CA GLY A 478 -23.91 -6.86 -22.02
C GLY A 478 -22.62 -6.24 -21.48
N GLY A 479 -21.82 -7.02 -20.76
CA GLY A 479 -20.66 -6.54 -20.02
C GLY A 479 -21.01 -6.03 -18.62
N LEU A 480 -20.01 -5.41 -17.98
CA LEU A 480 -20.13 -4.78 -16.66
C LEU A 480 -19.16 -3.61 -16.56
N TYR A 481 -19.39 -2.69 -15.63
CA TYR A 481 -18.51 -1.57 -15.35
C TYR A 481 -18.57 -1.15 -13.88
N SER A 482 -17.61 -0.35 -13.44
CA SER A 482 -17.60 0.25 -12.10
C SER A 482 -17.03 1.67 -12.13
N THR A 483 -17.01 2.34 -10.99
CA THR A 483 -16.11 3.50 -10.79
C THR A 483 -14.68 3.10 -11.19
N GLY A 484 -14.07 3.81 -12.13
CA GLY A 484 -12.69 3.60 -12.57
C GLY A 484 -12.40 2.37 -13.46
N ASN A 485 -13.40 1.55 -13.83
CA ASN A 485 -13.25 0.51 -14.85
C ASN A 485 -14.43 0.60 -15.85
N GLU A 486 -14.14 0.82 -17.14
CA GLU A 486 -15.13 0.93 -18.20
C GLU A 486 -15.75 -0.41 -18.59
N ASN A 487 -16.91 -0.39 -19.24
CA ASN A 487 -17.49 -1.57 -19.86
C ASN A 487 -16.70 -1.92 -21.13
N PRO A 488 -15.98 -3.06 -21.20
CA PRO A 488 -15.15 -3.38 -22.35
C PRO A 488 -15.97 -3.79 -23.59
N VAL A 489 -17.30 -3.91 -23.48
CA VAL A 489 -18.23 -4.09 -24.61
C VAL A 489 -18.57 -2.75 -25.29
N THR A 490 -18.43 -1.61 -24.60
CA THR A 490 -18.76 -0.28 -25.14
C THR A 490 -17.62 0.74 -25.10
N SER A 491 -16.52 0.43 -24.42
CA SER A 491 -15.41 1.37 -24.11
C SER A 491 -15.89 2.66 -23.42
N THR A 492 -16.86 2.51 -22.50
CA THR A 492 -17.49 3.62 -21.76
C THR A 492 -18.03 3.14 -20.40
N TYR A 493 -18.37 4.07 -19.51
CA TYR A 493 -19.08 3.79 -18.25
C TYR A 493 -20.61 3.63 -18.43
N THR A 494 -21.04 2.84 -19.42
CA THR A 494 -22.46 2.63 -19.75
C THR A 494 -22.77 1.19 -20.18
N CYS A 495 -24.04 0.82 -20.17
CA CYS A 495 -24.50 -0.41 -20.83
C CYS A 495 -24.65 -0.22 -22.35
N PRO A 496 -24.64 -1.31 -23.15
CA PRO A 496 -25.01 -1.27 -24.56
C PRO A 496 -26.48 -0.86 -24.77
N ALA A 497 -26.84 -0.53 -26.01
CA ALA A 497 -28.24 -0.29 -26.37
C ALA A 497 -29.10 -1.53 -26.06
N TYR A 498 -30.31 -1.31 -25.54
CA TYR A 498 -31.26 -2.34 -25.06
C TYR A 498 -30.84 -3.10 -23.79
N PHE A 499 -29.78 -2.68 -23.08
CA PHE A 499 -29.39 -3.22 -21.78
C PHE A 499 -29.58 -2.19 -20.65
N PHE A 500 -29.91 -2.67 -19.45
CA PHE A 500 -30.01 -1.86 -18.24
C PHE A 500 -29.03 -2.36 -17.16
N PRO A 501 -28.51 -1.46 -16.29
CA PRO A 501 -27.58 -1.84 -15.24
C PRO A 501 -28.31 -2.38 -14.00
N LEU A 502 -27.88 -3.54 -13.50
CA LEU A 502 -28.14 -3.99 -12.14
C LEU A 502 -26.92 -3.71 -11.27
N VAL A 503 -27.14 -3.17 -10.06
CA VAL A 503 -26.06 -2.74 -9.15
C VAL A 503 -25.75 -3.84 -8.14
N LEU A 504 -24.47 -4.02 -7.82
CA LEU A 504 -23.97 -4.78 -6.67
C LEU A 504 -22.90 -3.98 -5.91
N PHE A 505 -22.73 -4.32 -4.64
CA PHE A 505 -21.84 -3.64 -3.69
C PHE A 505 -22.16 -2.14 -3.66
N ASP A 506 -21.16 -1.27 -3.85
CA ASP A 506 -21.37 0.18 -4.01
C ASP A 506 -21.71 0.59 -5.45
N ASN A 507 -21.05 -0.04 -6.43
CA ASN A 507 -20.85 0.56 -7.75
C ASN A 507 -20.59 -0.44 -8.89
N LEU A 508 -20.61 -1.77 -8.65
CA LEU A 508 -20.52 -2.75 -9.72
C LEU A 508 -21.84 -2.74 -10.50
N LYS A 509 -21.80 -2.39 -11.78
CA LYS A 509 -22.98 -2.30 -12.65
C LYS A 509 -22.89 -3.39 -13.72
N VAL A 510 -23.70 -4.43 -13.56
CA VAL A 510 -23.80 -5.55 -14.51
C VAL A 510 -24.89 -5.23 -15.52
N CYS A 511 -24.57 -5.22 -16.81
CA CYS A 511 -25.50 -4.88 -17.87
C CYS A 511 -26.29 -6.11 -18.31
N VAL A 512 -27.60 -6.06 -18.15
CA VAL A 512 -28.52 -7.16 -18.50
C VAL A 512 -29.59 -6.71 -19.49
N SER A 513 -30.09 -7.67 -20.28
CA SER A 513 -31.29 -7.48 -21.10
C SER A 513 -32.10 -8.76 -21.18
N ASN A 514 -33.42 -8.62 -21.17
CA ASN A 514 -34.38 -9.68 -21.51
C ASN A 514 -34.96 -9.49 -22.93
N ASP A 515 -34.50 -8.49 -23.68
CA ASP A 515 -34.83 -8.28 -25.08
C ASP A 515 -33.92 -9.14 -25.97
N TYR A 516 -34.39 -10.35 -26.25
CA TYR A 516 -33.69 -11.30 -27.14
C TYR A 516 -33.72 -10.91 -28.62
N GLU A 517 -34.54 -9.94 -29.04
CA GLU A 517 -34.61 -9.47 -30.42
C GLU A 517 -33.54 -8.40 -30.66
N MET A 518 -33.61 -7.29 -29.93
CA MET A 518 -32.74 -6.12 -30.13
C MET A 518 -31.44 -6.19 -29.32
N GLY A 519 -31.45 -6.82 -28.13
CA GLY A 519 -30.28 -6.95 -27.26
C GLY A 519 -29.27 -8.00 -27.73
N SER A 520 -29.72 -9.01 -28.48
CA SER A 520 -28.88 -10.14 -28.92
C SER A 520 -27.60 -9.74 -29.66
N ARG A 521 -27.65 -8.64 -30.43
CA ARG A 521 -26.50 -8.08 -31.17
C ARG A 521 -25.37 -7.57 -30.28
N PHE A 522 -25.66 -7.16 -29.04
CA PHE A 522 -24.67 -6.62 -28.09
C PHE A 522 -24.43 -7.56 -26.90
N ALA A 523 -25.05 -8.74 -26.89
CA ALA A 523 -24.81 -9.76 -25.89
C ALA A 523 -23.45 -10.43 -26.11
N VAL A 524 -22.68 -10.59 -25.04
CA VAL A 524 -21.43 -11.35 -25.05
C VAL A 524 -21.58 -12.69 -24.30
N PRO A 525 -20.98 -13.81 -24.78
CA PRO A 525 -21.18 -15.11 -24.14
C PRO A 525 -20.54 -15.14 -22.75
N PHE A 526 -21.37 -15.38 -21.74
CA PHE A 526 -21.02 -15.33 -20.32
C PHE A 526 -20.80 -16.72 -19.74
N GLY A 527 -19.72 -16.90 -18.98
CA GLY A 527 -19.29 -18.17 -18.40
C GLY A 527 -19.40 -18.26 -16.88
N GLY A 528 -20.00 -17.27 -16.21
CA GLY A 528 -20.18 -17.26 -14.74
C GLY A 528 -19.32 -16.25 -13.99
N PHE A 529 -19.59 -16.11 -12.69
CA PHE A 529 -18.80 -15.35 -11.72
C PHE A 529 -18.13 -16.26 -10.68
N PHE A 530 -17.05 -15.78 -10.06
CA PHE A 530 -16.43 -16.35 -8.86
C PHE A 530 -15.68 -15.27 -8.06
N SER A 531 -15.15 -15.62 -6.89
CA SER A 531 -14.48 -14.69 -5.97
C SER A 531 -13.48 -15.39 -5.06
N CYS A 532 -12.83 -14.62 -4.18
CA CYS A 532 -12.02 -15.14 -3.06
C CYS A 532 -12.79 -16.08 -2.10
N GLN A 533 -14.14 -16.02 -2.07
CA GLN A 533 -15.00 -16.79 -1.17
C GLN A 533 -15.77 -17.93 -1.86
N SER A 534 -15.91 -17.92 -3.20
CA SER A 534 -16.71 -18.91 -3.93
C SER A 534 -16.28 -19.13 -5.37
N GLY A 535 -16.07 -20.39 -5.75
CA GLY A 535 -15.81 -20.81 -7.12
C GLY A 535 -17.06 -20.87 -8.01
N ASN A 536 -16.84 -21.07 -9.32
CA ASN A 536 -17.86 -21.02 -10.36
C ASN A 536 -18.50 -22.40 -10.61
N PRO A 537 -19.82 -22.60 -10.40
CA PRO A 537 -20.47 -23.90 -10.66
C PRO A 537 -20.44 -24.33 -12.13
N LEU A 538 -20.33 -23.40 -13.07
CA LEU A 538 -20.33 -23.69 -14.51
C LEU A 538 -19.02 -24.35 -14.96
N ALA A 539 -17.95 -24.21 -14.17
CA ALA A 539 -16.70 -24.97 -14.29
C ALA A 539 -16.78 -26.38 -13.65
N GLY A 540 -17.95 -26.79 -13.16
CA GLY A 540 -18.20 -28.12 -12.59
C GLY A 540 -17.75 -28.29 -11.13
N LEU A 541 -17.89 -29.50 -10.60
CA LEU A 541 -17.46 -29.84 -9.23
C LEU A 541 -15.94 -29.91 -9.13
N ARG A 542 -15.36 -29.42 -8.01
CA ARG A 542 -13.90 -29.44 -7.76
C ARG A 542 -13.28 -30.86 -7.75
N LYS A 543 -14.07 -31.89 -7.43
CA LYS A 543 -13.58 -33.28 -7.27
C LYS A 543 -13.09 -33.86 -8.61
N GLY A 544 -11.77 -34.00 -8.75
CA GLY A 544 -11.11 -34.58 -9.93
C GLY A 544 -10.51 -33.57 -10.92
N GLN A 545 -10.45 -32.29 -10.56
CA GLN A 545 -9.79 -31.25 -11.35
C GLN A 545 -9.00 -30.27 -10.48
N SER A 546 -8.04 -29.53 -11.04
CA SER A 546 -7.41 -28.40 -10.34
C SER A 546 -8.48 -27.36 -9.96
N PRO A 547 -8.44 -26.80 -8.74
CA PRO A 547 -9.35 -25.74 -8.31
C PRO A 547 -9.05 -24.38 -8.94
N GLY A 548 -7.91 -24.20 -9.63
CA GLY A 548 -7.48 -22.94 -10.22
C GLY A 548 -6.48 -22.20 -9.33
N ILE A 549 -5.53 -21.51 -9.97
CA ILE A 549 -4.33 -20.93 -9.34
C ILE A 549 -4.65 -20.00 -8.16
N LEU A 550 -5.75 -19.25 -8.24
CA LEU A 550 -6.18 -18.38 -7.14
C LEU A 550 -6.54 -19.17 -5.88
N GLN A 551 -7.20 -20.34 -6.01
CA GLN A 551 -7.45 -21.23 -4.87
C GLN A 551 -6.20 -22.03 -4.47
N ASP A 552 -5.39 -22.49 -5.43
CA ASP A 552 -4.19 -23.28 -5.15
C ASP A 552 -3.10 -22.48 -4.39
N PHE A 553 -2.97 -21.16 -4.62
CA PHE A 553 -1.93 -20.31 -4.01
C PHE A 553 -2.40 -19.28 -2.97
N PHE A 554 -3.61 -18.71 -3.10
CA PHE A 554 -4.03 -17.57 -2.28
C PHE A 554 -5.28 -17.83 -1.41
N TYR A 555 -6.18 -18.70 -1.86
CA TYR A 555 -7.48 -18.94 -1.20
C TYR A 555 -7.67 -20.42 -0.83
N GLN A 556 -6.62 -21.07 -0.32
CA GLN A 556 -6.56 -22.51 -0.02
C GLN A 556 -7.68 -22.96 0.93
N ASP A 557 -7.89 -22.22 2.02
CA ASP A 557 -8.90 -22.48 3.06
C ASP A 557 -10.34 -22.11 2.65
N SER A 558 -10.54 -21.53 1.46
CA SER A 558 -11.85 -21.02 1.05
C SER A 558 -12.87 -22.16 0.87
N PRO A 559 -14.03 -22.13 1.58
CA PRO A 559 -14.89 -23.29 1.81
C PRO A 559 -15.81 -23.68 0.62
N THR A 560 -15.30 -23.52 -0.61
CA THR A 560 -16.09 -23.70 -1.83
C THR A 560 -16.02 -25.12 -2.42
N LYS A 561 -17.14 -25.58 -2.98
CA LYS A 561 -17.33 -26.88 -3.64
C LYS A 561 -16.94 -26.86 -5.13
N TYR A 562 -16.77 -25.66 -5.68
CA TYR A 562 -16.53 -25.37 -7.10
C TYR A 562 -15.14 -24.73 -7.26
N PRO A 563 -14.47 -24.88 -8.42
CA PRO A 563 -13.14 -24.31 -8.62
C PRO A 563 -13.23 -22.77 -8.84
N MET A 564 -12.20 -22.05 -8.40
CA MET A 564 -12.01 -20.61 -8.64
C MET A 564 -11.33 -20.37 -9.99
N LYS A 565 -12.02 -20.73 -11.07
CA LYS A 565 -11.58 -20.55 -12.46
C LYS A 565 -12.78 -20.52 -13.40
N CYS A 566 -12.53 -20.21 -14.68
CA CYS A 566 -13.55 -20.27 -15.71
C CYS A 566 -13.81 -21.67 -16.26
N PRO A 567 -15.01 -21.91 -16.83
CA PRO A 567 -15.27 -23.11 -17.62
C PRO A 567 -14.42 -23.16 -18.90
N ALA A 568 -14.38 -24.34 -19.51
CA ALA A 568 -13.71 -24.59 -20.79
C ALA A 568 -14.04 -23.51 -21.86
N GLY A 569 -13.01 -23.05 -22.57
CA GLY A 569 -13.12 -22.05 -23.64
C GLY A 569 -13.44 -20.61 -23.20
N HIS A 570 -13.41 -20.32 -21.89
CA HIS A 570 -13.66 -18.98 -21.36
C HIS A 570 -12.41 -18.40 -20.70
N SER A 571 -12.20 -17.09 -20.87
CA SER A 571 -11.17 -16.33 -20.16
C SER A 571 -11.75 -15.66 -18.92
N GLN A 572 -10.95 -15.56 -17.85
CA GLN A 572 -11.30 -14.78 -16.67
C GLN A 572 -10.92 -13.31 -16.82
N HIS A 573 -11.80 -12.45 -16.30
CA HIS A 573 -11.69 -11.00 -16.27
C HIS A 573 -12.09 -10.49 -14.88
N LYS A 574 -11.61 -9.30 -14.50
CA LYS A 574 -11.83 -8.71 -13.18
C LYS A 574 -13.09 -7.85 -13.20
N ALA A 575 -14.05 -8.15 -12.33
CA ALA A 575 -15.33 -7.44 -12.25
C ALA A 575 -15.28 -6.29 -11.24
N TYR A 576 -14.84 -6.59 -10.03
CA TYR A 576 -14.86 -5.64 -8.91
C TYR A 576 -13.89 -6.08 -7.80
N LEU A 577 -13.55 -5.16 -6.91
CA LEU A 577 -12.78 -5.41 -5.71
C LEU A 577 -13.56 -4.83 -4.52
N SER A 578 -14.14 -5.69 -3.69
CA SER A 578 -14.83 -5.29 -2.46
C SER A 578 -13.98 -5.69 -1.27
N ASP A 579 -13.43 -4.69 -0.57
CA ASP A 579 -12.77 -4.84 0.73
C ASP A 579 -11.76 -6.02 0.76
N GLY A 580 -10.80 -6.02 -0.16
CA GLY A 580 -9.81 -7.09 -0.34
C GLY A 580 -10.29 -8.33 -1.12
N CYS A 581 -11.59 -8.58 -1.27
CA CYS A 581 -12.08 -9.70 -2.10
C CYS A 581 -12.21 -9.30 -3.58
N GLU A 582 -11.40 -9.90 -4.45
CA GLU A 582 -11.58 -9.76 -5.89
C GLU A 582 -12.76 -10.61 -6.36
N ILE A 583 -13.64 -9.99 -7.16
CA ILE A 583 -14.75 -10.62 -7.87
C ILE A 583 -14.34 -10.76 -9.33
N LEU A 584 -14.38 -11.98 -9.86
CA LEU A 584 -13.99 -12.32 -11.22
C LEU A 584 -15.19 -12.82 -12.02
N TYR A 585 -15.14 -12.61 -13.34
CA TYR A 585 -16.17 -13.06 -14.27
C TYR A 585 -15.55 -13.69 -15.51
N CYS A 586 -16.32 -14.58 -16.13
CA CYS A 586 -15.89 -15.36 -17.28
C CYS A 586 -16.62 -14.90 -18.53
N LEU A 587 -15.87 -14.70 -19.62
CA LEU A 587 -16.42 -14.51 -20.95
C LEU A 587 -15.84 -15.56 -21.90
N GLN A 588 -16.55 -15.89 -22.98
CA GLN A 588 -15.94 -16.68 -24.05
C GLN A 588 -14.66 -15.98 -24.51
N ALA A 589 -13.58 -16.73 -24.59
CA ALA A 589 -12.27 -16.16 -24.86
C ALA A 589 -12.19 -15.50 -26.25
N GLY A 590 -11.30 -14.52 -26.39
CA GLY A 590 -11.21 -13.66 -27.58
C GLY A 590 -12.28 -12.55 -27.66
N THR A 591 -13.36 -12.62 -26.86
CA THR A 591 -14.40 -11.57 -26.81
C THR A 591 -13.83 -10.20 -26.44
N LEU A 592 -12.90 -10.15 -25.48
CA LEU A 592 -12.24 -8.92 -25.02
C LEU A 592 -10.79 -8.84 -25.51
N PHE A 593 -10.59 -8.90 -26.83
CA PHE A 593 -9.28 -8.62 -27.43
C PHE A 593 -9.02 -7.10 -27.44
N ALA A 594 -8.63 -6.56 -26.28
CA ALA A 594 -8.51 -5.12 -26.04
C ALA A 594 -7.08 -4.68 -25.64
N GLN A 595 -6.76 -3.46 -26.09
CA GLN A 595 -5.48 -2.76 -26.06
C GLN A 595 -4.91 -2.49 -24.65
N GLN A 596 -3.58 -2.31 -24.59
CA GLN A 596 -2.74 -2.00 -23.42
C GLN A 596 -2.85 -2.98 -22.25
N LEU A 597 -1.70 -3.35 -21.67
CA LEU A 597 -1.66 -4.22 -20.50
C LEU A 597 -2.26 -3.50 -19.28
N ALA A 598 -3.13 -4.19 -18.54
CA ALA A 598 -3.77 -3.64 -17.36
C ALA A 598 -2.73 -3.10 -16.35
N PRO A 599 -2.87 -1.85 -15.87
CA PRO A 599 -1.96 -1.31 -14.87
C PRO A 599 -2.09 -2.08 -13.56
N ILE A 600 -0.94 -2.31 -12.91
CA ILE A 600 -0.88 -2.97 -11.60
C ILE A 600 -1.78 -2.26 -10.58
N LYS A 601 -2.57 -3.03 -9.84
CA LYS A 601 -3.38 -2.52 -8.73
C LYS A 601 -2.49 -2.46 -7.49
N LEU A 602 -2.22 -1.25 -7.00
CA LEU A 602 -1.45 -1.02 -5.78
C LEU A 602 -2.38 -0.99 -4.55
N PRO A 603 -1.90 -1.36 -3.34
CA PRO A 603 -2.68 -1.23 -2.11
C PRO A 603 -2.99 0.26 -1.80
N PRO A 604 -3.95 0.55 -0.90
CA PRO A 604 -4.78 -0.38 -0.14
C PRO A 604 -5.93 -0.98 -0.98
N PHE A 605 -6.36 -2.18 -0.58
CA PHE A 605 -7.49 -2.92 -1.16
C PHE A 605 -8.65 -3.04 -0.16
N LEU A 606 -8.35 -2.96 1.13
CA LEU A 606 -9.30 -2.74 2.20
C LEU A 606 -9.76 -1.27 2.22
N ARG A 607 -11.03 -1.04 2.56
CA ARG A 607 -11.55 0.32 2.75
C ARG A 607 -10.99 0.91 4.05
N THR A 608 -10.66 2.20 4.04
CA THR A 608 -10.23 2.95 5.23
C THR A 608 -11.22 2.72 6.38
N PRO A 609 -10.81 2.09 7.50
CA PRO A 609 -11.75 1.80 8.58
C PRO A 609 -12.29 3.09 9.23
N SER A 610 -13.56 3.05 9.64
CA SER A 610 -14.13 4.16 10.43
C SER A 610 -13.48 4.20 11.82
N PRO A 611 -13.13 5.38 12.36
CA PRO A 611 -12.59 5.50 13.71
C PRO A 611 -13.67 5.18 14.75
N ASN A 612 -13.61 3.99 15.35
CA ASN A 612 -14.58 3.55 16.36
C ASN A 612 -14.41 4.37 17.65
N GLY A 613 -15.48 5.07 18.04
CA GLY A 613 -15.51 5.94 19.23
C GLY A 613 -15.60 5.22 20.60
N SER A 614 -15.31 3.92 20.64
CA SER A 614 -15.24 3.12 21.86
C SER A 614 -14.30 1.94 21.61
N LEU A 615 -13.21 1.86 22.37
CA LEU A 615 -12.13 0.90 22.16
C LEU A 615 -11.75 0.26 23.50
N SER A 616 -11.65 -1.07 23.52
CA SER A 616 -11.02 -1.79 24.62
C SER A 616 -9.50 -1.77 24.41
N GLU A 617 -8.78 -1.15 25.34
CA GLU A 617 -7.32 -1.18 25.34
C GLU A 617 -6.81 -2.45 26.04
N THR A 618 -5.95 -3.20 25.36
CA THR A 618 -5.30 -4.37 25.96
C THR A 618 -4.10 -3.92 26.79
N ILE A 619 -4.15 -4.21 28.09
CA ILE A 619 -3.18 -3.71 29.08
C ILE A 619 -2.14 -4.77 29.52
N LEU A 620 -2.39 -6.04 29.21
CA LEU A 620 -1.57 -7.18 29.65
C LEU A 620 -1.62 -8.32 28.62
N VAL A 621 -0.45 -8.90 28.32
CA VAL A 621 -0.28 -10.10 27.49
C VAL A 621 0.57 -11.11 28.26
N SER A 622 0.00 -12.27 28.60
CA SER A 622 0.70 -13.33 29.34
C SER A 622 1.76 -14.02 28.47
N THR A 623 2.91 -14.37 29.05
CA THR A 623 3.89 -15.28 28.44
C THR A 623 3.80 -16.66 29.08
N GLU A 624 4.58 -17.63 28.60
CA GLU A 624 4.78 -18.87 29.36
C GLU A 624 5.46 -18.58 30.71
N GLY A 625 5.09 -19.33 31.76
CA GLY A 625 5.57 -19.12 33.13
C GLY A 625 4.75 -18.09 33.92
N SER A 626 5.42 -17.34 34.80
CA SER A 626 4.78 -16.34 35.69
C SER A 626 5.00 -14.89 35.25
N GLN A 627 5.48 -14.68 34.02
CA GLN A 627 5.75 -13.36 33.47
C GLN A 627 4.62 -12.90 32.54
N ALA A 628 4.49 -11.59 32.38
CA ALA A 628 3.56 -10.98 31.44
C ALA A 628 4.13 -9.65 30.94
N TRP A 629 3.80 -9.29 29.70
CA TRP A 629 4.00 -7.96 29.18
C TRP A 629 2.85 -7.06 29.64
N VAL A 630 3.18 -5.91 30.23
CA VAL A 630 2.22 -4.91 30.72
C VAL A 630 2.42 -3.61 29.93
N LYS A 631 1.32 -2.96 29.55
CA LYS A 631 1.32 -1.70 28.82
C LYS A 631 1.44 -0.51 29.78
N ILE A 632 2.36 0.40 29.51
CA ILE A 632 2.58 1.61 30.34
C ILE A 632 1.62 2.71 29.88
N GLY A 633 0.72 3.15 30.76
CA GLY A 633 -0.43 3.98 30.37
C GLY A 633 -0.12 5.40 29.89
N GLN A 634 1.07 5.95 30.20
CA GLN A 634 1.49 7.28 29.71
C GLN A 634 2.20 7.25 28.35
N SER A 635 2.83 6.13 27.98
CA SER A 635 3.68 6.02 26.79
C SER A 635 3.14 5.02 25.75
N GLY A 636 2.18 4.18 26.11
CA GLY A 636 1.66 3.09 25.28
C GLY A 636 2.65 1.94 25.05
N SER A 637 3.86 2.01 25.61
CA SER A 637 4.94 1.04 25.43
C SER A 637 4.79 -0.18 26.34
N TRP A 638 5.18 -1.35 25.85
CA TRP A 638 5.16 -2.60 26.61
C TRP A 638 6.40 -2.78 27.48
N ARG A 639 6.24 -3.46 28.62
CA ARG A 639 7.33 -3.86 29.52
C ARG A 639 7.02 -5.21 30.19
N LEU A 640 8.03 -6.08 30.30
CA LEU A 640 7.92 -7.34 31.03
C LEU A 640 7.84 -7.10 32.55
N ALA A 641 6.91 -7.79 33.22
CA ALA A 641 6.61 -7.70 34.65
C ALA A 641 6.16 -9.07 35.20
N ASN A 642 5.92 -9.19 36.51
CA ASN A 642 5.35 -10.39 37.10
C ASN A 642 3.82 -10.43 36.85
N GLY A 643 3.36 -11.38 36.02
CA GLY A 643 1.95 -11.54 35.68
C GLY A 643 1.04 -11.92 36.87
N THR A 644 1.63 -12.30 38.01
CA THR A 644 0.89 -12.62 39.24
C THR A 644 0.80 -11.45 40.23
N ASP A 645 1.57 -10.37 40.07
CA ASP A 645 1.49 -9.21 40.97
C ASP A 645 0.62 -8.09 40.38
N GLY A 646 -0.67 -8.15 40.71
CA GLY A 646 -1.66 -7.11 40.36
C GLY A 646 -1.30 -5.69 40.84
N LYS A 647 -0.40 -5.52 41.82
CA LYS A 647 0.07 -4.20 42.27
C LYS A 647 1.20 -3.66 41.40
N GLU A 648 2.06 -4.52 40.86
CA GLU A 648 3.05 -4.12 39.85
C GLU A 648 2.35 -3.70 38.56
N ILE A 649 1.41 -4.53 38.08
CA ILE A 649 0.59 -4.27 36.89
C ILE A 649 -0.16 -2.94 37.02
N ALA A 650 -0.86 -2.71 38.15
CA ALA A 650 -1.61 -1.48 38.37
C ALA A 650 -0.73 -0.22 38.40
N ARG A 651 0.50 -0.31 38.96
CA ARG A 651 1.45 0.83 38.99
C ARG A 651 1.95 1.19 37.60
N LEU A 652 2.30 0.18 36.78
CA LEU A 652 2.79 0.38 35.41
C LEU A 652 1.71 1.03 34.52
N PHE A 653 0.45 0.65 34.68
CA PHE A 653 -0.64 1.25 33.93
C PHE A 653 -1.03 2.66 34.44
N GLN A 654 -1.15 2.86 35.76
CA GLN A 654 -1.66 4.12 36.33
C GLN A 654 -0.61 5.26 36.38
N GLY A 655 0.68 4.98 36.16
CA GLY A 655 1.70 6.00 35.90
C GLY A 655 1.88 7.07 36.99
N ASN A 656 1.76 6.69 38.27
CA ASN A 656 1.60 7.63 39.37
C ASN A 656 2.93 8.14 39.99
N ASP A 657 3.86 8.63 39.15
CA ASP A 657 5.07 9.34 39.57
C ASP A 657 4.83 10.86 39.70
N SER A 658 3.76 11.23 40.42
CA SER A 658 3.68 12.54 41.06
C SER A 658 2.89 12.47 42.36
N LEU A 659 3.37 13.15 43.39
CA LEU A 659 2.63 13.42 44.62
C LEU A 659 1.61 14.54 44.35
N ALA A 660 0.57 14.22 43.58
CA ALA A 660 -0.61 15.06 43.40
C ALA A 660 -1.35 15.18 44.75
N LEU A 661 -0.92 16.15 45.57
CA LEU A 661 -1.59 16.48 46.83
C LEU A 661 -3.07 16.76 46.53
N SER A 662 -3.95 16.01 47.20
CA SER A 662 -5.40 16.23 47.13
C SER A 662 -5.73 17.72 47.29
N SER A 663 -6.74 18.21 46.57
CA SER A 663 -7.18 19.61 46.67
C SER A 663 -7.51 20.04 48.11
N GLY A 664 -7.92 19.09 48.97
CA GLY A 664 -8.09 19.32 50.41
C GLY A 664 -6.79 19.55 51.18
N ALA A 665 -5.68 18.92 50.77
CA ALA A 665 -4.35 19.15 51.34
C ALA A 665 -3.77 20.51 50.90
N ILE A 666 -3.97 20.89 49.63
CA ILE A 666 -3.61 22.23 49.13
C ILE A 666 -4.40 23.31 49.91
N ALA A 667 -5.73 23.13 50.04
CA ALA A 667 -6.56 24.03 50.85
C ALA A 667 -6.10 24.08 52.32
N GLY A 668 -5.77 22.93 52.94
CA GLY A 668 -5.24 22.87 54.30
C GLY A 668 -3.94 23.63 54.50
N ILE A 669 -2.99 23.53 53.56
CA ILE A 669 -1.72 24.28 53.59
C ILE A 669 -1.99 25.79 53.44
N CYS A 670 -2.85 26.20 52.50
CA CYS A 670 -3.23 27.61 52.34
C CYS A 670 -3.88 28.18 53.61
N ILE A 671 -4.79 27.44 54.25
CA ILE A 671 -5.43 27.85 55.51
C ILE A 671 -4.40 27.97 56.63
N ALA A 672 -3.50 26.99 56.77
CA ALA A 672 -2.44 27.04 57.79
C ALA A 672 -1.52 28.26 57.61
N VAL A 673 -1.08 28.55 56.38
CA VAL A 673 -0.25 29.72 56.06
C VAL A 673 -1.00 31.03 56.35
N MET A 674 -2.30 31.12 56.00
CA MET A 674 -3.12 32.29 56.31
C MET A 674 -3.30 32.51 57.82
N VAL A 675 -3.50 31.45 58.61
CA VAL A 675 -3.58 31.55 60.07
C VAL A 675 -2.25 32.02 60.68
N VAL A 676 -1.12 31.50 60.22
CA VAL A 676 0.23 31.95 60.66
C VAL A 676 0.46 33.43 60.29
N LEU A 677 0.07 33.85 59.08
CA LEU A 677 0.17 35.26 58.66
C LEU A 677 -0.71 36.19 59.51
N VAL A 678 -1.95 35.79 59.84
CA VAL A 678 -2.84 36.56 60.72
C VAL A 678 -2.27 36.67 62.14
N ILE A 679 -1.70 35.59 62.68
CA ILE A 679 -1.02 35.62 63.99
C ILE A 679 0.20 36.55 63.94
N PHE A 680 1.01 36.48 62.89
CA PHE A 680 2.20 37.34 62.73
C PHE A 680 1.80 38.82 62.61
N LEU A 681 0.78 39.14 61.81
CA LEU A 681 0.22 40.49 61.70
C LEU A 681 -0.35 40.99 63.04
N PHE A 682 -1.01 40.13 63.82
CA PHE A 682 -1.50 40.48 65.16
C PHE A 682 -0.37 40.76 66.15
N VAL A 683 0.73 40.00 66.10
CA VAL A 683 1.94 40.25 66.90
C VAL A 683 2.60 41.57 66.49
N VAL A 684 2.78 41.82 65.19
CA VAL A 684 3.31 43.10 64.68
C VAL A 684 2.41 44.29 65.06
N PHE A 685 1.09 44.12 65.03
CA PHE A 685 0.13 45.13 65.47
C PHE A 685 0.20 45.38 66.98
N ARG A 686 0.32 44.32 67.81
CA ARG A 686 0.57 44.44 69.26
C ARG A 686 1.86 45.22 69.55
N ILE A 687 2.95 44.93 68.83
CA ILE A 687 4.25 45.62 68.99
C ILE A 687 4.14 47.09 68.57
N ARG A 688 3.52 47.39 67.41
CA ARG A 688 3.25 48.78 67.00
C ARG A 688 2.38 49.52 68.02
N ARG A 689 1.33 48.89 68.57
CA ARG A 689 0.43 49.50 69.56
C ARG A 689 1.08 49.72 70.93
N TYR A 690 2.15 48.99 71.25
CA TYR A 690 3.02 49.30 72.41
C TYR A 690 3.96 50.47 72.12
N LYS A 691 4.54 50.56 70.92
CA LYS A 691 5.49 51.62 70.55
C LYS A 691 4.83 53.00 70.32
N MET A 692 3.54 53.03 69.95
CA MET A 692 2.76 54.25 69.71
C MET A 692 2.06 54.81 70.97
N ARG A 693 2.53 54.48 72.18
CA ARG A 693 1.83 54.82 73.44
C ARG A 693 2.55 55.85 74.33
N GLY A 694 3.29 56.77 73.72
CA GLY A 694 3.98 57.84 74.43
C GLY A 694 4.71 58.85 73.55
N TYR A 695 3.96 59.75 72.91
CA TYR A 695 4.31 61.18 72.79
C TYR A 695 3.02 61.97 72.53
N GLN A 696 2.93 63.21 73.03
CA GLN A 696 1.67 63.95 73.15
C GLN A 696 1.54 65.10 72.13
N GLU A 697 0.30 65.57 71.99
CA GLU A 697 -0.22 66.46 70.95
C GLU A 697 -0.47 67.88 71.47
N VAL A 698 -0.45 68.90 70.60
CA VAL A 698 -1.05 70.23 70.85
C VAL A 698 -1.81 70.69 69.60
N THR A 699 -2.97 71.31 69.86
CA THR A 699 -4.14 71.46 68.99
C THR A 699 -4.12 72.66 68.03
N ASN A 700 -5.03 72.66 67.02
CA ASN A 700 -6.18 73.61 67.03
C ASN A 700 -7.30 73.25 66.02
N GLU A 701 -8.52 73.12 66.56
CA GLU A 701 -9.81 73.76 66.18
C GLU A 701 -10.29 73.84 64.69
N HIS A 702 -11.59 73.76 64.34
CA HIS A 702 -12.84 73.77 65.14
C HIS A 702 -14.05 73.12 64.37
N LEU A 703 -14.95 72.42 65.11
CA LEU A 703 -16.43 72.27 64.99
C LEU A 703 -17.16 72.29 63.59
N VAL A 704 -17.92 71.24 63.16
CA VAL A 704 -19.30 70.74 63.56
C VAL A 704 -20.47 71.41 62.79
N ASN A 705 -21.60 70.78 62.39
CA ASN A 705 -22.03 69.37 62.15
C ASN A 705 -23.42 69.34 61.42
N ASP A 706 -23.87 68.15 60.94
CA ASP A 706 -25.25 67.82 60.45
C ASP A 706 -25.80 68.56 59.20
N GLY A 707 -26.75 68.01 58.42
CA GLY A 707 -27.24 66.62 58.38
C GLY A 707 -28.53 66.38 57.56
N ARG A 708 -28.62 65.19 56.92
CA ARG A 708 -29.85 64.41 56.57
C ARG A 708 -30.82 64.87 55.43
N ASN A 709 -30.76 64.13 54.32
CA ASN A 709 -31.83 63.63 53.40
C ASN A 709 -33.10 64.47 53.08
N TYR A 710 -33.47 64.59 51.78
CA TYR A 710 -34.53 63.75 51.15
C TYR A 710 -34.62 63.85 49.59
N ARG A 711 -35.46 62.99 48.99
CA ARG A 711 -35.97 62.95 47.58
C ARG A 711 -36.88 64.16 47.24
N THR A 712 -37.31 64.53 46.02
CA THR A 712 -37.16 64.15 44.56
C THR A 712 -37.71 65.34 43.72
N THR A 713 -37.71 65.44 42.38
CA THR A 713 -37.41 64.49 41.27
C THR A 713 -36.51 65.21 40.18
N GLU A 714 -36.63 65.21 38.83
CA GLU A 714 -37.53 64.62 37.80
C GLU A 714 -36.81 64.36 36.43
N THR A 715 -37.52 64.47 35.30
CA THR A 715 -37.19 64.10 33.89
C THR A 715 -36.36 65.12 33.05
N PRO A 716 -35.91 64.76 31.81
CA PRO A 716 -34.91 65.51 31.01
C PRO A 716 -35.56 66.40 29.90
N PRO A 717 -34.80 67.05 28.97
CA PRO A 717 -34.02 66.43 27.86
C PRO A 717 -32.60 67.08 27.73
N GLU A 718 -31.78 67.11 26.65
CA GLU A 718 -31.84 66.64 25.24
C GLU A 718 -30.42 66.54 24.56
N PHE A 719 -30.37 66.29 23.24
CA PHE A 719 -29.30 66.52 22.23
C PHE A 719 -27.79 66.28 22.51
N SER A 720 -27.33 65.13 22.01
CA SER A 720 -26.25 64.92 21.00
C SER A 720 -24.94 65.73 20.93
N ALA A 721 -23.85 64.95 20.70
CA ALA A 721 -22.80 65.15 19.69
C ALA A 721 -21.86 66.37 19.73
N ALA A 722 -20.57 66.06 19.98
CA ALA A 722 -19.58 65.99 18.90
C ALA A 722 -18.77 64.68 19.05
#